data_AF-A0A9P5AMG6-F1
#
_entry.id   AF-A0A9P5AMG6-F1
#
_cell.length_a   1.000
_cell.length_b   1.000
_cell.length_c   1.000
_cell.angle_alpha   90.00
_cell.angle_beta   90.00
_cell.angle_gamma   90.00
#
_symmetry.space_group_name_H-M   'P 1'
#
loop_
_entity.id
_entity.type
_entity.pdbx_description
1 polymer ?
#
loop_
_entity_poly.entity_id
_entity_poly.type
_entity_poly.pdbx_seq_one_letter_code
_entity_poly.pdbx_strand_id
1 'polypeptide(L)'
;MPSAQRNASIDLQERFQMLETQVKGIYELLQPSSASTSGPGPSPSASASVPSTGFQAEYSASPSMISPPQIDGSFNMHNPDIPSEVLDHLIDIYRVKLHLQPLQLFTLPELKDSLISGPRYLLDSFLALTVRYSTHDFFRDQQAKAVEYYASSAQHEVTVLASHGIPKLEIVQALCLLVLVDVTTCKPGRAWMSIGTMSRLEGLRKLSHNSFYESSPELDISLRCHWTVALLEQTFMPQERSSVQDDDEQKYPTSACRPPSLPPVNDGECPPDLFSDDASEDLGITAYYINVIEIWGHLSTYMHQVRIGKAETAWAPGSMHYILCAELYKHDTRLPHSHLLRKVHFTKRLAVELQEQREYWIPWLLMQVVSHAITAILHHPFIHLVAMRDKSSGLQARSFLQQTVDQALYHSSWVFKLLRFCEENRFEIFDPLVGQLVAVVATIPWLFQLAIDTKVAEKAKDDLDWCKGFLERLSATWPHISQKLELLQSLDSIADNTSQPPTGKGISIAFHPSLFWALVDPKISQMTPLQSECSSGPQNSMIRISTHYIHPLNDTQTGQSVPHQGEESFDPFLFDVGDLEEVNLDGILTHFMPDIIASLHHLIMDQTSKIVIIGAGLFGLTTAKQLALEGHQNITVIDRHMPPVPDGSSSDISRVIRFDYADTDYCSLAYEAYRKWSQDPKYKGIFYQTDYIIAGSRSTPEKSWTDKTIAQLDKRQLPYTRLANADDTKQKFPILTGELAQPNFEGYWNKSGGWADASKAIKQLRDECLELGISFIAGRAGTVIGFDSDAQGVVKAAKTVEGTPVRGDHFILAAGAWSSGIVPTYNSTLSTAQAIGYLRLTDDEMIKYKNLPIYMNYATGWFNFPPHEDTKMLKFAVHGWGYTRAPSEGDNNSVKSNISVPPPVSRERKNFVPEDAEERLRAGLREMLPELADRALDRVALCWYTDTPTGDFIMDYHPDYKNLFIGGGGSGHAFKFLPVLGKCMTTAIKKTLPSHLAEKWKFHTEYEHRKDAFIGDGSRGGPERRELSAAEKARLDGEQRSKL
;
A
#
# COMPACT_ATOMS: atom_id res chain seq x y z
N MET A 1 -7.80 22.62 67.91
CA MET A 1 -7.76 23.90 67.17
C MET A 1 -8.22 23.63 65.74
N PRO A 2 -8.90 24.58 65.07
CA PRO A 2 -9.52 24.40 63.74
C PRO A 2 -8.51 24.72 62.60
N SER A 3 -8.79 24.53 61.30
CA SER A 3 -10.00 24.98 60.59
C SER A 3 -10.15 24.47 59.14
N ALA A 4 -11.36 24.67 58.59
CA ALA A 4 -11.68 24.85 57.17
C ALA A 4 -11.39 23.72 56.15
N GLN A 5 -12.29 22.72 56.10
CA GLN A 5 -12.76 22.21 54.81
C GLN A 5 -14.09 22.90 54.47
N ARG A 6 -14.20 23.54 53.29
CA ARG A 6 -15.49 23.79 52.60
C ARG A 6 -15.28 24.23 51.14
N ASN A 7 -16.05 23.60 50.26
CA ASN A 7 -16.52 24.03 48.94
C ASN A 7 -15.51 24.66 47.94
N ALA A 8 -15.17 23.90 46.91
CA ALA A 8 -14.67 24.40 45.62
C ALA A 8 -15.28 23.62 44.45
N SER A 9 -16.60 23.41 44.48
CA SER A 9 -17.39 23.08 43.29
C SER A 9 -17.98 24.39 42.78
N ILE A 10 -17.27 25.01 41.84
CA ILE A 10 -17.76 26.15 41.05
C ILE A 10 -18.17 25.58 39.71
N ASP A 11 -19.34 25.98 39.23
CA ASP A 11 -19.95 25.36 38.06
C ASP A 11 -19.16 25.68 36.78
N LEU A 12 -19.01 24.67 35.91
CA LEU A 12 -18.51 24.88 34.55
C LEU A 12 -19.43 25.81 33.76
N GLN A 13 -20.73 25.82 34.09
CA GLN A 13 -21.74 26.64 33.43
C GLN A 13 -21.55 28.14 33.71
N GLU A 14 -21.21 28.54 34.94
CA GLU A 14 -20.87 29.95 35.27
C GLU A 14 -19.63 30.42 34.50
N ARG A 15 -18.61 29.56 34.38
CA ARG A 15 -17.40 29.86 33.60
C ARG A 15 -17.69 30.05 32.12
N PHE A 16 -18.61 29.25 31.56
CA PHE A 16 -19.04 29.40 30.16
C PHE A 16 -19.81 30.71 29.96
N GLN A 17 -20.72 31.06 30.87
CA GLN A 17 -21.48 32.32 30.81
C GLN A 17 -20.59 33.56 30.96
N MET A 18 -19.54 33.51 31.80
CA MET A 18 -18.52 34.55 31.85
C MET A 18 -17.77 34.71 30.52
N LEU A 19 -17.42 33.61 29.85
CA LEU A 19 -16.75 33.63 28.55
C LEU A 19 -17.66 34.19 27.45
N GLU A 20 -18.91 33.77 27.37
CA GLU A 20 -19.90 34.36 26.44
C GLU A 20 -20.06 35.86 26.67
N THR A 21 -20.14 36.30 27.93
CA THR A 21 -20.27 37.73 28.28
C THR A 21 -19.03 38.53 27.85
N GLN A 22 -17.82 37.98 28.01
CA GLN A 22 -16.58 38.62 27.56
C GLN A 22 -16.46 38.66 26.04
N VAL A 23 -16.79 37.57 25.33
CA VAL A 23 -16.81 37.52 23.86
C VAL A 23 -17.83 38.52 23.30
N LYS A 24 -19.01 38.64 23.93
CA LYS A 24 -20.04 39.60 23.52
C LYS A 24 -19.59 41.06 23.72
N GLY A 25 -18.93 41.37 24.83
CA GLY A 25 -18.33 42.70 25.06
C GLY A 25 -17.24 43.06 24.03
N ILE A 26 -16.46 42.07 23.56
CA ILE A 26 -15.51 42.25 22.46
C ILE A 26 -16.24 42.50 21.13
N TYR A 27 -17.33 41.79 20.87
CA TYR A 27 -18.14 41.97 19.66
C TYR A 27 -18.82 43.35 19.60
N GLU A 28 -19.32 43.85 20.74
CA GLU A 28 -19.92 45.18 20.87
C GLU A 28 -18.88 46.32 20.72
N LEU A 29 -17.60 46.06 21.05
CA LEU A 29 -16.48 46.98 20.80
C LEU A 29 -16.01 47.04 19.33
N LEU A 30 -16.44 46.12 18.48
CA LEU A 30 -16.00 46.00 17.08
C LEU A 30 -17.02 46.51 16.04
N GLN A 31 -18.16 47.04 16.49
CA GLN A 31 -19.20 47.61 15.62
C GLN A 31 -18.91 49.09 15.27
N PRO A 32 -18.86 49.49 13.99
CA PRO A 32 -18.57 50.87 13.60
C PRO A 32 -19.78 51.79 13.75
N SER A 33 -19.61 52.88 14.51
CA SER A 33 -20.63 53.91 14.72
C SER A 33 -21.05 54.59 13.41
N SER A 34 -22.30 54.36 12.97
CA SER A 34 -22.95 55.12 11.89
C SER A 34 -24.17 55.86 12.43
N ALA A 35 -24.19 57.18 12.27
CA ALA A 35 -25.28 58.03 12.78
C ALA A 35 -26.44 58.10 11.78
N SER A 36 -27.64 57.80 12.23
CA SER A 36 -28.86 57.83 11.41
C SER A 36 -29.35 59.25 11.15
N THR A 37 -29.72 59.57 9.90
CA THR A 37 -30.68 60.64 9.58
C THR A 37 -31.79 60.10 8.66
N SER A 38 -33.04 60.33 9.06
CA SER A 38 -34.28 60.06 8.29
C SER A 38 -34.44 61.05 7.13
N GLY A 39 -35.23 60.84 6.07
CA GLY A 39 -36.27 59.85 5.68
C GLY A 39 -37.11 60.50 4.55
N PRO A 40 -38.37 60.13 4.23
CA PRO A 40 -39.14 58.90 4.46
C PRO A 40 -39.51 58.18 3.11
N GLY A 41 -40.44 57.21 3.12
CA GLY A 41 -40.94 56.49 1.91
C GLY A 41 -41.99 57.26 1.07
N PRO A 42 -42.78 56.61 0.15
CA PRO A 42 -43.44 55.31 0.39
C PRO A 42 -43.64 54.32 -0.80
N SER A 43 -43.98 53.07 -0.45
CA SER A 43 -45.00 52.12 -0.98
C SER A 43 -45.26 51.84 -2.50
N PRO A 44 -45.78 50.63 -2.86
CA PRO A 44 -45.87 50.15 -4.26
C PRO A 44 -47.29 50.10 -4.88
N SER A 45 -47.37 50.06 -6.22
CA SER A 45 -48.39 49.35 -7.05
C SER A 45 -47.96 49.44 -8.54
N ALA A 46 -47.89 48.34 -9.30
CA ALA A 46 -48.96 47.60 -10.00
C ALA A 46 -49.30 48.14 -11.41
N SER A 47 -48.99 47.31 -12.40
CA SER A 47 -49.23 47.35 -13.86
C SER A 47 -50.62 47.80 -14.36
N ALA A 48 -50.69 48.35 -15.59
CA ALA A 48 -51.54 47.82 -16.68
C ALA A 48 -51.39 48.52 -18.07
N SER A 49 -51.80 47.79 -19.13
CA SER A 49 -52.37 48.25 -20.42
C SER A 49 -51.46 48.84 -21.52
N VAL A 50 -51.70 48.62 -22.83
CA VAL A 50 -52.63 47.72 -23.56
C VAL A 50 -52.05 47.37 -24.97
N PRO A 51 -52.37 46.20 -25.59
CA PRO A 51 -51.82 45.76 -26.89
C PRO A 51 -52.78 45.90 -28.10
N SER A 52 -52.25 45.83 -29.33
CA SER A 52 -52.88 45.47 -30.64
C SER A 52 -52.01 46.02 -31.80
N THR A 53 -51.89 45.51 -33.04
CA THR A 53 -52.24 44.25 -33.77
C THR A 53 -50.93 43.80 -34.50
N GLY A 54 -50.72 42.72 -35.25
CA GLY A 54 -51.52 41.75 -36.03
C GLY A 54 -50.57 41.02 -37.02
N PHE A 55 -50.98 39.89 -37.62
CA PHE A 55 -50.20 39.08 -38.59
C PHE A 55 -49.88 39.86 -39.90
N GLN A 56 -48.97 39.48 -40.82
CA GLN A 56 -48.72 38.15 -41.42
C GLN A 56 -47.34 38.03 -42.17
N ALA A 57 -47.13 36.95 -42.93
CA ALA A 57 -45.82 36.33 -43.25
C ALA A 57 -45.11 36.69 -44.58
N GLU A 58 -43.79 36.43 -44.60
CA GLU A 58 -42.90 35.90 -45.68
C GLU A 58 -43.10 36.25 -47.18
N TYR A 59 -42.02 36.69 -47.88
CA TYR A 59 -41.17 35.81 -48.71
C TYR A 59 -39.93 36.52 -49.34
N SER A 60 -38.94 35.70 -49.75
CA SER A 60 -37.87 35.95 -50.77
C SER A 60 -36.94 37.19 -50.70
N ALA A 61 -35.73 36.93 -50.16
CA ALA A 61 -34.42 37.07 -50.82
C ALA A 61 -33.87 38.41 -51.39
N SER A 62 -32.72 38.79 -50.82
CA SER A 62 -31.50 39.37 -51.43
C SER A 62 -31.18 40.87 -51.23
N PRO A 63 -29.87 41.25 -51.09
CA PRO A 63 -29.50 42.45 -50.32
C PRO A 63 -28.56 43.45 -51.02
N SER A 64 -28.58 44.72 -50.59
CA SER A 64 -27.52 45.76 -50.64
C SER A 64 -28.17 47.16 -50.42
N MET A 65 -27.50 48.21 -49.93
CA MET A 65 -26.16 48.35 -49.35
C MET A 65 -26.15 49.56 -48.40
N ILE A 66 -25.54 49.44 -47.21
CA ILE A 66 -24.87 50.56 -46.53
C ILE A 66 -23.54 50.01 -46.03
N SER A 67 -22.44 50.70 -46.37
CA SER A 67 -21.07 50.24 -46.08
C SER A 67 -20.70 50.38 -44.60
N PRO A 68 -19.81 49.53 -44.07
CA PRO A 68 -19.36 49.62 -42.68
C PRO A 68 -18.45 50.85 -42.46
N PRO A 69 -18.31 51.33 -41.20
CA PRO A 69 -17.14 52.10 -40.83
C PRO A 69 -15.89 51.22 -40.99
N GLN A 70 -14.84 51.75 -41.61
CA GLN A 70 -13.55 51.06 -41.64
C GLN A 70 -12.97 51.09 -40.22
N ILE A 71 -12.89 49.93 -39.58
CA ILE A 71 -12.10 49.75 -38.35
C ILE A 71 -10.68 49.43 -38.80
N ASP A 72 -9.71 50.26 -38.45
CA ASP A 72 -8.30 49.99 -38.71
C ASP A 72 -7.90 48.66 -38.07
N GLY A 73 -7.37 47.74 -38.87
CA GLY A 73 -7.23 46.32 -38.53
C GLY A 73 -6.09 45.97 -37.56
N SER A 74 -5.80 46.81 -36.57
CA SER A 74 -4.69 46.63 -35.62
C SER A 74 -5.01 47.16 -34.22
N PHE A 75 -4.48 46.48 -33.19
CA PHE A 75 -4.65 46.81 -31.78
C PHE A 75 -4.22 48.25 -31.44
N ASN A 76 -5.05 48.94 -30.67
CA ASN A 76 -4.81 50.30 -30.20
C ASN A 76 -5.23 50.43 -28.73
N MET A 77 -4.38 51.01 -27.87
CA MET A 77 -4.67 51.21 -26.44
C MET A 77 -5.90 52.11 -26.17
N HIS A 78 -6.36 52.88 -27.16
CA HIS A 78 -7.59 53.67 -27.10
C HIS A 78 -8.85 52.91 -27.57
N ASN A 79 -8.69 51.74 -28.18
CA ASN A 79 -9.77 50.82 -28.55
C ASN A 79 -9.29 49.37 -28.30
N PRO A 80 -9.29 48.91 -27.04
CA PRO A 80 -8.67 47.64 -26.64
C PRO A 80 -9.54 46.41 -26.94
N ASP A 81 -10.74 46.60 -27.49
CA ASP A 81 -11.71 45.53 -27.75
C ASP A 81 -11.39 44.83 -29.07
N ILE A 82 -11.48 43.50 -29.07
CA ILE A 82 -11.04 42.66 -30.19
C ILE A 82 -12.22 42.14 -31.03
N PRO A 83 -12.05 41.98 -32.36
CA PRO A 83 -13.02 41.26 -33.18
C PRO A 83 -13.20 39.80 -32.74
N SER A 84 -14.38 39.23 -32.96
CA SER A 84 -14.69 37.84 -32.55
C SER A 84 -13.74 36.81 -33.20
N GLU A 85 -13.36 37.03 -34.46
CA GLU A 85 -12.37 36.22 -35.21
C GLU A 85 -10.99 36.20 -34.53
N VAL A 86 -10.59 37.30 -33.89
CA VAL A 86 -9.34 37.38 -33.13
C VAL A 86 -9.45 36.62 -31.82
N LEU A 87 -10.61 36.65 -31.15
CA LEU A 87 -10.86 35.85 -29.95
C LEU A 87 -10.83 34.34 -30.28
N ASP A 88 -11.41 33.92 -31.40
CA ASP A 88 -11.38 32.52 -31.85
C ASP A 88 -9.95 32.00 -32.07
N HIS A 89 -9.10 32.79 -32.73
CA HIS A 89 -7.68 32.47 -32.89
C HIS A 89 -6.93 32.35 -31.54
N LEU A 90 -7.27 33.18 -30.54
CA LEU A 90 -6.69 33.12 -29.20
C LEU A 90 -7.21 31.92 -28.39
N ILE A 91 -8.44 31.47 -28.65
CA ILE A 91 -9.03 30.24 -28.11
C ILE A 91 -8.33 28.99 -28.68
N ASP A 92 -8.03 28.95 -29.98
CA ASP A 92 -7.22 27.86 -30.56
C ASP A 92 -5.81 27.81 -29.97
N ILE A 93 -5.19 28.97 -29.73
CA ILE A 93 -3.89 29.06 -29.02
C ILE A 93 -3.98 28.49 -27.61
N TYR A 94 -5.05 28.81 -26.86
CA TYR A 94 -5.29 28.22 -25.55
C TYR A 94 -5.45 26.69 -25.63
N ARG A 95 -6.31 26.20 -26.53
CA ARG A 95 -6.58 24.78 -26.77
C ARG A 95 -5.31 23.98 -27.12
N VAL A 96 -4.37 24.55 -27.87
CA VAL A 96 -3.15 23.85 -28.28
C VAL A 96 -2.05 23.92 -27.21
N LYS A 97 -1.80 25.11 -26.62
CA LYS A 97 -0.58 25.40 -25.85
C LYS A 97 -0.74 25.50 -24.33
N LEU A 98 -1.96 25.66 -23.82
CA LEU A 98 -2.20 26.02 -22.40
C LEU A 98 -3.23 25.13 -21.72
N HIS A 99 -4.25 24.69 -22.46
CA HIS A 99 -5.27 23.76 -21.98
C HIS A 99 -4.62 22.42 -21.61
N LEU A 100 -4.87 22.00 -20.38
CA LEU A 100 -4.27 20.85 -19.70
C LEU A 100 -2.73 20.89 -19.61
N GLN A 101 -2.11 22.07 -19.83
CA GLN A 101 -0.64 22.27 -19.86
C GLN A 101 -0.19 23.63 -19.27
N PRO A 102 -0.37 23.89 -17.96
CA PRO A 102 -1.00 23.05 -16.95
C PRO A 102 -2.45 23.46 -16.63
N LEU A 103 -3.04 24.43 -17.36
CA LEU A 103 -4.32 25.03 -17.01
C LEU A 103 -5.50 24.12 -17.37
N GLN A 104 -6.31 23.74 -16.40
CA GLN A 104 -7.56 22.99 -16.65
C GLN A 104 -8.82 23.85 -16.53
N LEU A 105 -8.67 25.18 -16.43
CA LEU A 105 -9.65 26.15 -15.91
C LEU A 105 -11.03 26.20 -16.56
N PHE A 106 -11.17 25.75 -17.81
CA PHE A 106 -12.36 25.97 -18.64
C PHE A 106 -12.74 24.72 -19.45
N THR A 107 -14.03 24.62 -19.78
CA THR A 107 -14.58 23.70 -20.78
C THR A 107 -14.46 24.33 -22.17
N LEU A 108 -13.80 23.64 -23.13
CA LEU A 108 -13.55 24.21 -24.47
C LEU A 108 -14.82 24.67 -25.22
N PRO A 109 -15.97 23.96 -25.18
CA PRO A 109 -17.17 24.39 -25.90
C PRO A 109 -17.80 25.68 -25.37
N GLU A 110 -17.63 25.97 -24.07
CA GLU A 110 -18.29 27.09 -23.37
C GLU A 110 -17.32 28.28 -23.15
N LEU A 111 -16.02 28.08 -23.40
CA LEU A 111 -14.95 29.06 -23.18
C LEU A 111 -15.23 30.41 -23.85
N LYS A 112 -15.72 30.43 -25.10
CA LYS A 112 -16.01 31.68 -25.82
C LYS A 112 -17.09 32.49 -25.13
N ASP A 113 -18.20 31.85 -24.78
CA ASP A 113 -19.32 32.50 -24.12
C ASP A 113 -18.94 32.92 -22.69
N SER A 114 -18.24 32.07 -21.93
CA SER A 114 -17.73 32.37 -20.59
C SER A 114 -16.78 33.56 -20.55
N LEU A 115 -16.01 33.82 -21.62
CA LEU A 115 -15.14 35.00 -21.72
C LEU A 115 -15.89 36.26 -22.14
N ILE A 116 -17.01 36.14 -22.85
CA ILE A 116 -17.83 37.27 -23.33
C ILE A 116 -18.87 37.72 -22.27
N SER A 117 -19.49 36.77 -21.56
CA SER A 117 -20.43 37.05 -20.46
C SER A 117 -19.73 37.23 -19.10
N GLY A 118 -18.46 36.87 -19.01
CA GLY A 118 -17.65 36.99 -17.79
C GLY A 118 -17.24 38.43 -17.46
N PRO A 119 -16.65 38.66 -16.28
CA PRO A 119 -16.16 39.97 -15.89
C PRO A 119 -14.92 40.37 -16.71
N ARG A 120 -14.76 41.68 -16.99
CA ARG A 120 -13.72 42.18 -17.90
C ARG A 120 -12.29 41.75 -17.52
N TYR A 121 -11.97 41.69 -16.23
CA TYR A 121 -10.67 41.24 -15.76
C TYR A 121 -10.35 39.77 -16.10
N LEU A 122 -11.36 38.90 -16.27
CA LEU A 122 -11.14 37.51 -16.68
C LEU A 122 -10.77 37.43 -18.17
N LEU A 123 -11.50 38.17 -19.02
CA LEU A 123 -11.16 38.34 -20.43
C LEU A 123 -9.77 38.96 -20.59
N ASP A 124 -9.48 40.09 -19.94
CA ASP A 124 -8.17 40.73 -20.00
C ASP A 124 -7.05 39.81 -19.48
N SER A 125 -7.29 38.98 -18.46
CA SER A 125 -6.31 37.96 -18.01
C SER A 125 -6.05 36.88 -19.07
N PHE A 126 -7.10 36.43 -19.77
CA PHE A 126 -7.00 35.46 -20.86
C PHE A 126 -6.24 36.04 -22.07
N LEU A 127 -6.55 37.29 -22.45
CA LEU A 127 -5.86 38.01 -23.52
C LEU A 127 -4.39 38.26 -23.18
N ALA A 128 -4.08 38.67 -21.94
CA ALA A 128 -2.71 38.88 -21.50
C ALA A 128 -1.82 37.62 -21.66
N LEU A 129 -2.37 36.43 -21.44
CA LEU A 129 -1.66 35.16 -21.60
C LEU A 129 -1.62 34.69 -23.07
N THR A 130 -2.75 34.72 -23.77
CA THR A 130 -2.87 34.16 -25.14
C THR A 130 -2.27 35.04 -26.22
N VAL A 131 -2.40 36.37 -26.13
CA VAL A 131 -1.85 37.31 -27.13
C VAL A 131 -0.33 37.18 -27.26
N ARG A 132 0.36 36.79 -26.17
CA ARG A 132 1.80 36.48 -26.16
C ARG A 132 2.22 35.43 -27.19
N TYR A 133 1.33 34.50 -27.53
CA TYR A 133 1.58 33.42 -28.48
C TYR A 133 0.89 33.63 -29.84
N SER A 134 0.19 34.76 -30.02
CA SER A 134 -0.53 35.07 -31.25
C SER A 134 0.40 35.39 -32.42
N THR A 135 -0.02 34.95 -33.60
CA THR A 135 0.56 35.31 -34.90
C THR A 135 -0.42 36.14 -35.74
N HIS A 136 -1.54 36.59 -35.15
CA HIS A 136 -2.60 37.29 -35.86
C HIS A 136 -2.20 38.74 -36.18
N ASP A 137 -2.46 39.17 -37.42
CA ASP A 137 -2.04 40.48 -37.94
C ASP A 137 -2.56 41.67 -37.13
N PHE A 138 -3.69 41.51 -36.45
CA PHE A 138 -4.24 42.50 -35.50
C PHE A 138 -3.24 42.92 -34.41
N PHE A 139 -2.33 42.05 -33.98
CA PHE A 139 -1.32 42.35 -32.95
C PHE A 139 0.07 42.65 -33.53
N ARG A 140 0.24 42.69 -34.86
CA ARG A 140 1.53 42.91 -35.52
C ARG A 140 2.19 44.20 -35.01
N ASP A 141 3.46 44.09 -34.63
CA ASP A 141 4.29 45.16 -34.05
C ASP A 141 3.78 45.82 -32.74
N GLN A 142 2.62 45.39 -32.19
CA GLN A 142 2.05 45.92 -30.93
C GLN A 142 1.87 44.85 -29.84
N GLN A 143 2.07 43.56 -30.15
CA GLN A 143 1.85 42.41 -29.27
C GLN A 143 2.33 42.59 -27.82
N ALA A 144 3.56 43.08 -27.62
CA ALA A 144 4.12 43.30 -26.28
C ALA A 144 3.34 44.35 -25.47
N LYS A 145 2.87 45.42 -26.13
CA LYS A 145 2.04 46.48 -25.50
C LYS A 145 0.63 45.99 -25.22
N ALA A 146 0.08 45.13 -26.08
CA ALA A 146 -1.22 44.50 -25.86
C ALA A 146 -1.18 43.60 -24.61
N VAL A 147 -0.17 42.74 -24.51
CA VAL A 147 0.09 41.91 -23.31
C VAL A 147 0.25 42.78 -22.06
N GLU A 148 1.06 43.84 -22.11
CA GLU A 148 1.25 44.75 -20.98
C GLU A 148 -0.03 45.50 -20.58
N TYR A 149 -0.82 45.95 -21.55
CA TYR A 149 -2.11 46.62 -21.33
C TYR A 149 -3.12 45.70 -20.64
N TYR A 150 -3.41 44.54 -21.23
CA TYR A 150 -4.40 43.60 -20.69
C TYR A 150 -3.95 43.05 -19.32
N ALA A 151 -2.66 42.75 -19.16
CA ALA A 151 -2.10 42.35 -17.87
C ALA A 151 -2.28 43.44 -16.81
N SER A 152 -2.01 44.71 -17.13
CA SER A 152 -2.13 45.82 -16.17
C SER A 152 -3.59 46.09 -15.79
N SER A 153 -4.51 46.01 -16.77
CA SER A 153 -5.96 46.13 -16.57
C SER A 153 -6.46 45.09 -15.56
N ALA A 154 -6.25 43.81 -15.86
CA ALA A 154 -6.71 42.72 -15.02
C ALA A 154 -6.02 42.70 -13.65
N GLN A 155 -4.70 42.91 -13.59
CA GLN A 155 -3.94 42.82 -12.33
C GLN A 155 -4.40 43.86 -11.31
N HIS A 156 -4.79 45.06 -11.74
CA HIS A 156 -5.28 46.08 -10.81
C HIS A 156 -6.57 45.63 -10.12
N GLU A 157 -7.59 45.24 -10.89
CA GLU A 157 -8.89 44.84 -10.36
C GLU A 157 -8.80 43.52 -9.56
N VAL A 158 -8.13 42.50 -10.12
CA VAL A 158 -7.98 41.18 -9.47
C VAL A 158 -7.23 41.29 -8.14
N THR A 159 -6.15 42.09 -8.07
CA THR A 159 -5.41 42.27 -6.79
C THR A 159 -6.26 43.00 -5.74
N VAL A 160 -7.06 43.98 -6.15
CA VAL A 160 -7.99 44.67 -5.25
C VAL A 160 -9.05 43.70 -4.73
N LEU A 161 -9.72 42.94 -5.60
CA LEU A 161 -10.75 41.99 -5.18
C LEU A 161 -10.17 40.84 -4.30
N ALA A 162 -8.99 40.34 -4.65
CA ALA A 162 -8.28 39.31 -3.89
C ALA A 162 -7.84 39.79 -2.49
N SER A 163 -7.37 41.03 -2.36
CA SER A 163 -6.96 41.60 -1.05
C SER A 163 -8.15 41.90 -0.12
N HIS A 164 -9.37 42.03 -0.65
CA HIS A 164 -10.61 42.02 0.14
C HIS A 164 -11.07 40.60 0.52
N GLY A 165 -10.33 39.55 0.15
CA GLY A 165 -10.65 38.16 0.48
C GLY A 165 -11.85 37.57 -0.26
N ILE A 166 -12.25 38.14 -1.41
CA ILE A 166 -13.46 37.76 -2.14
C ILE A 166 -13.26 36.42 -2.86
N PRO A 167 -13.95 35.32 -2.48
CA PRO A 167 -13.67 33.97 -2.97
C PRO A 167 -14.48 33.62 -4.25
N LYS A 168 -14.44 34.49 -5.26
CA LYS A 168 -15.13 34.24 -6.54
C LYS A 168 -14.30 33.35 -7.48
N LEU A 169 -14.99 32.51 -8.25
CA LEU A 169 -14.37 31.55 -9.17
C LEU A 169 -13.53 32.26 -10.25
N GLU A 170 -14.08 33.34 -10.79
CA GLU A 170 -13.51 34.16 -11.84
C GLU A 170 -12.24 34.88 -11.38
N ILE A 171 -12.15 35.26 -10.09
CA ILE A 171 -10.95 35.85 -9.48
C ILE A 171 -9.83 34.79 -9.41
N VAL A 172 -10.14 33.56 -9.00
CA VAL A 172 -9.16 32.47 -8.92
C VAL A 172 -8.70 32.04 -10.32
N GLN A 173 -9.61 31.92 -11.30
CA GLN A 173 -9.28 31.68 -12.71
C GLN A 173 -8.38 32.78 -13.28
N ALA A 174 -8.70 34.06 -13.03
CA ALA A 174 -7.88 35.20 -13.43
C ALA A 174 -6.48 35.16 -12.78
N LEU A 175 -6.37 34.85 -11.48
CA LEU A 175 -5.08 34.67 -10.80
C LEU A 175 -4.25 33.53 -11.41
N CYS A 176 -4.86 32.41 -11.78
CA CYS A 176 -4.19 31.28 -12.46
C CYS A 176 -3.60 31.70 -13.81
N LEU A 177 -4.37 32.45 -14.62
CA LEU A 177 -3.91 33.01 -15.90
C LEU A 177 -2.76 34.01 -15.69
N LEU A 178 -2.92 34.95 -14.75
CA LEU A 178 -1.94 36.00 -14.47
C LEU A 178 -0.63 35.46 -13.86
N VAL A 179 -0.67 34.34 -13.14
CA VAL A 179 0.55 33.65 -12.69
C VAL A 179 1.38 33.17 -13.87
N LEU A 180 0.78 32.62 -14.92
CA LEU A 180 1.52 32.22 -16.11
C LEU A 180 2.02 33.43 -16.92
N VAL A 181 1.33 34.58 -16.89
CA VAL A 181 1.85 35.85 -17.41
C VAL A 181 3.10 36.31 -16.63
N ASP A 182 3.11 36.20 -15.31
CA ASP A 182 4.27 36.55 -14.49
C ASP A 182 5.43 35.54 -14.61
N VAL A 183 5.14 34.24 -14.75
CA VAL A 183 6.14 33.21 -15.04
C VAL A 183 6.77 33.40 -16.43
N THR A 184 5.99 33.74 -17.46
CA THR A 184 6.51 33.99 -18.82
C THR A 184 7.20 35.35 -18.96
N THR A 185 6.92 36.31 -18.08
CA THR A 185 7.65 37.59 -18.00
C THR A 185 8.77 37.58 -16.96
N CYS A 186 9.16 36.41 -16.44
CA CYS A 186 10.23 36.20 -15.47
C CYS A 186 10.11 37.09 -14.22
N LYS A 187 8.92 37.14 -13.62
CA LYS A 187 8.59 37.86 -12.37
C LYS A 187 8.34 36.87 -11.21
N PRO A 188 9.34 36.05 -10.83
CA PRO A 188 9.19 34.90 -9.93
C PRO A 188 8.50 35.25 -8.59
N GLY A 189 8.91 36.34 -7.95
CA GLY A 189 8.34 36.76 -6.67
C GLY A 189 6.86 37.19 -6.75
N ARG A 190 6.41 37.74 -7.88
CA ARG A 190 4.99 38.10 -8.07
C ARG A 190 4.14 36.86 -8.35
N ALA A 191 4.64 35.93 -9.15
CA ALA A 191 4.00 34.63 -9.36
C ALA A 191 3.84 33.89 -8.01
N TRP A 192 4.91 33.83 -7.20
CA TRP A 192 4.90 33.23 -5.86
C TRP A 192 3.85 33.85 -4.93
N MET A 193 3.81 35.19 -4.84
CA MET A 193 2.77 35.89 -4.06
C MET A 193 1.35 35.62 -4.56
N SER A 194 1.17 35.49 -5.87
CA SER A 194 -0.14 35.26 -6.49
C SER A 194 -0.62 33.81 -6.32
N ILE A 195 0.28 32.82 -6.38
CA ILE A 195 -0.01 31.42 -6.01
C ILE A 195 -0.42 31.34 -4.53
N GLY A 196 0.37 31.93 -3.62
CA GLY A 196 0.01 32.02 -2.20
C GLY A 196 -1.28 32.81 -1.92
N THR A 197 -1.77 33.61 -2.87
CA THR A 197 -3.05 34.33 -2.77
C THR A 197 -4.21 33.47 -3.27
N MET A 198 -4.09 32.86 -4.46
CA MET A 198 -5.14 31.99 -5.01
C MET A 198 -5.38 30.75 -4.13
N SER A 199 -4.31 30.17 -3.56
CA SER A 199 -4.36 29.06 -2.61
C SER A 199 -5.27 29.36 -1.40
N ARG A 200 -5.14 30.56 -0.82
CA ARG A 200 -5.96 31.01 0.32
C ARG A 200 -7.39 31.34 -0.09
N LEU A 201 -7.60 31.95 -1.27
CA LEU A 201 -8.94 32.22 -1.79
C LEU A 201 -9.69 30.94 -2.12
N GLU A 202 -9.02 29.90 -2.63
CA GLU A 202 -9.62 28.59 -2.89
C GLU A 202 -9.92 27.83 -1.59
N GLY A 203 -9.08 27.96 -0.56
CA GLY A 203 -9.43 27.51 0.80
C GLY A 203 -10.70 28.20 1.34
N LEU A 204 -10.84 29.51 1.11
CA LEU A 204 -12.07 30.25 1.46
C LEU A 204 -13.28 29.83 0.59
N ARG A 205 -13.07 29.45 -0.68
CA ARG A 205 -14.12 28.86 -1.53
C ARG A 205 -14.64 27.56 -0.93
N LYS A 206 -13.77 26.60 -0.63
CA LYS A 206 -14.17 25.33 0.00
C LYS A 206 -14.98 25.54 1.28
N LEU A 207 -14.45 26.35 2.21
CA LEU A 207 -15.13 26.67 3.48
C LEU A 207 -16.51 27.33 3.28
N SER A 208 -16.75 27.99 2.14
CA SER A 208 -18.03 28.66 1.83
C SER A 208 -19.05 27.76 1.11
N HIS A 209 -18.63 26.66 0.48
CA HIS A 209 -19.46 25.83 -0.43
C HIS A 209 -20.00 24.54 0.20
N ASN A 210 -19.97 24.42 1.52
CA ASN A 210 -20.12 23.16 2.26
C ASN A 210 -21.56 22.60 2.39
N SER A 211 -22.48 22.82 1.43
CA SER A 211 -23.88 22.33 1.57
C SER A 211 -24.77 22.13 0.34
N PHE A 212 -24.40 22.57 -0.89
CA PHE A 212 -25.28 22.43 -2.06
C PHE A 212 -24.50 22.12 -3.35
N TYR A 213 -25.22 21.61 -4.36
CA TYR A 213 -24.75 21.11 -5.68
C TYR A 213 -24.08 19.73 -5.68
N GLU A 214 -24.88 18.70 -5.40
CA GLU A 214 -24.66 17.39 -6.03
C GLU A 214 -25.06 17.50 -7.51
N SER A 215 -24.11 17.22 -8.43
CA SER A 215 -24.28 17.25 -9.89
C SER A 215 -24.80 18.56 -10.51
N SER A 216 -23.92 19.55 -10.71
CA SER A 216 -24.13 20.68 -11.63
C SER A 216 -22.87 20.95 -12.48
N PRO A 217 -22.98 21.60 -13.66
CA PRO A 217 -21.80 22.01 -14.44
C PRO A 217 -20.86 22.98 -13.68
N GLU A 218 -21.43 23.81 -12.79
CA GLU A 218 -20.68 24.73 -11.94
C GLU A 218 -19.71 24.00 -10.99
N LEU A 219 -20.06 22.78 -10.56
CA LEU A 219 -19.17 21.93 -9.76
C LEU A 219 -17.94 21.49 -10.56
N ASP A 220 -18.09 21.12 -11.83
CA ASP A 220 -16.97 20.69 -12.68
C ASP A 220 -15.97 21.83 -12.91
N ILE A 221 -16.46 23.03 -13.24
CA ILE A 221 -15.62 24.22 -13.42
C ILE A 221 -14.96 24.63 -12.08
N SER A 222 -15.65 24.45 -10.95
CA SER A 222 -15.05 24.66 -9.63
C SER A 222 -13.93 23.65 -9.33
N LEU A 223 -14.12 22.36 -9.65
CA LEU A 223 -13.10 21.32 -9.47
C LEU A 223 -11.91 21.54 -10.40
N ARG A 224 -12.15 21.93 -11.66
CA ARG A 224 -11.10 22.37 -12.62
C ARG A 224 -10.26 23.51 -12.06
N CYS A 225 -10.90 24.52 -11.47
CA CYS A 225 -10.21 25.65 -10.88
C CYS A 225 -9.40 25.22 -9.64
N HIS A 226 -10.02 24.49 -8.70
CA HIS A 226 -9.37 23.97 -7.50
C HIS A 226 -8.11 23.17 -7.84
N TRP A 227 -8.23 22.22 -8.76
CA TRP A 227 -7.12 21.37 -9.15
C TRP A 227 -6.07 22.12 -9.99
N THR A 228 -6.44 23.13 -10.79
CA THR A 228 -5.45 24.00 -11.43
C THR A 228 -4.62 24.79 -10.41
N VAL A 229 -5.22 25.26 -9.30
CA VAL A 229 -4.46 25.89 -8.20
C VAL A 229 -3.42 24.92 -7.64
N ALA A 230 -3.81 23.67 -7.36
CA ALA A 230 -2.89 22.64 -6.85
C ALA A 230 -1.80 22.27 -7.86
N LEU A 231 -2.11 22.16 -9.15
CA LEU A 231 -1.11 21.90 -10.21
C LEU A 231 -0.09 23.04 -10.31
N LEU A 232 -0.53 24.31 -10.18
CA LEU A 232 0.37 25.47 -10.14
C LEU A 232 1.23 25.48 -8.87
N GLU A 233 0.68 25.11 -7.70
CA GLU A 233 1.46 24.91 -6.48
C GLU A 233 2.55 23.84 -6.66
N GLN A 234 2.23 22.66 -7.20
CA GLN A 234 3.22 21.58 -7.36
C GLN A 234 4.23 21.83 -8.49
N THR A 235 3.88 22.63 -9.49
CA THR A 235 4.79 22.98 -10.59
C THR A 235 5.77 24.09 -10.19
N PHE A 236 5.38 25.00 -9.28
CA PHE A 236 6.11 26.25 -9.06
C PHE A 236 6.46 26.54 -7.58
N MET A 237 5.81 25.87 -6.62
CA MET A 237 5.98 26.03 -5.16
C MET A 237 5.87 24.70 -4.34
N PRO A 238 6.40 23.53 -4.79
CA PRO A 238 6.07 22.20 -4.21
C PRO A 238 6.59 21.91 -2.79
N GLN A 239 6.95 22.93 -2.02
CA GLN A 239 7.55 22.83 -0.67
C GLN A 239 6.78 23.62 0.39
N GLU A 240 5.89 24.54 -0.01
CA GLU A 240 5.17 25.48 0.87
C GLU A 240 3.64 25.25 0.73
N ARG A 241 3.21 23.99 0.86
CA ARG A 241 1.83 23.55 0.64
C ARG A 241 0.87 24.10 1.69
N SER A 242 -0.22 24.73 1.27
CA SER A 242 -1.38 25.00 2.15
C SER A 242 -2.05 23.68 2.54
N SER A 243 -2.04 23.32 3.82
CA SER A 243 -2.65 22.09 4.33
C SER A 243 -4.18 22.17 4.36
N VAL A 244 -4.83 21.85 3.23
CA VAL A 244 -6.30 21.79 3.09
C VAL A 244 -6.73 20.48 2.39
N GLN A 245 -6.36 19.36 3.01
CA GLN A 245 -6.85 18.01 2.70
C GLN A 245 -7.06 17.25 4.01
N ASP A 246 -8.32 17.22 4.47
CA ASP A 246 -8.86 16.39 5.55
C ASP A 246 -10.37 16.19 5.23
N ASP A 247 -10.65 15.42 4.17
CA ASP A 247 -11.98 14.97 3.74
C ASP A 247 -11.83 13.53 3.22
N ASP A 248 -12.68 12.59 3.67
CA ASP A 248 -12.54 11.16 3.38
C ASP A 248 -12.91 10.77 1.92
N GLU A 249 -13.45 11.69 1.11
CA GLU A 249 -13.91 11.40 -0.27
C GLU A 249 -13.52 12.52 -1.26
N GLN A 250 -12.44 12.31 -2.00
CA GLN A 250 -11.79 13.30 -2.86
C GLN A 250 -12.37 13.31 -4.28
N LYS A 251 -12.91 14.46 -4.72
CA LYS A 251 -13.59 14.63 -6.02
C LYS A 251 -12.68 15.25 -7.09
N TYR A 252 -12.83 14.80 -8.34
CA TYR A 252 -11.98 15.14 -9.48
C TYR A 252 -12.77 15.80 -10.63
N PRO A 253 -12.11 16.55 -11.54
CA PRO A 253 -12.77 17.10 -12.73
C PRO A 253 -13.16 16.00 -13.73
N THR A 254 -14.21 16.26 -14.51
CA THR A 254 -14.68 15.36 -15.56
C THR A 254 -13.58 15.13 -16.60
N SER A 255 -13.18 13.87 -16.77
CA SER A 255 -12.19 13.45 -17.75
C SER A 255 -12.77 13.35 -19.16
N ALA A 256 -11.93 13.52 -20.17
CA ALA A 256 -12.32 13.29 -21.56
C ALA A 256 -12.68 11.81 -21.82
N CYS A 257 -13.59 11.60 -22.77
CA CYS A 257 -13.96 10.25 -23.21
C CYS A 257 -12.73 9.48 -23.74
N ARG A 258 -12.68 8.18 -23.42
CA ARG A 258 -11.59 7.28 -23.84
C ARG A 258 -11.52 7.19 -25.39
N PRO A 259 -10.31 7.16 -25.99
CA PRO A 259 -10.16 6.97 -27.43
C PRO A 259 -10.80 5.65 -27.88
N PRO A 260 -11.36 5.59 -29.10
CA PRO A 260 -11.87 4.33 -29.64
C PRO A 260 -10.74 3.30 -29.70
N SER A 261 -11.04 2.05 -29.34
CA SER A 261 -10.13 0.93 -29.57
C SER A 261 -9.80 0.82 -31.06
N LEU A 262 -8.52 0.72 -31.39
CA LEU A 262 -8.12 0.31 -32.74
C LEU A 262 -8.69 -1.08 -33.03
N PRO A 263 -8.89 -1.46 -34.31
CA PRO A 263 -9.10 -2.86 -34.67
C PRO A 263 -7.97 -3.72 -34.09
N PRO A 264 -8.21 -4.99 -33.74
CA PRO A 264 -7.16 -5.86 -33.23
C PRO A 264 -6.06 -6.02 -34.30
N VAL A 265 -4.98 -5.27 -34.11
CA VAL A 265 -3.68 -5.58 -34.72
C VAL A 265 -3.28 -6.95 -34.17
N ASN A 266 -2.66 -7.78 -35.00
CA ASN A 266 -2.43 -9.19 -34.70
C ASN A 266 -1.23 -9.42 -33.75
N ASP A 267 -1.13 -8.54 -32.74
CA ASP A 267 -0.31 -8.67 -31.54
C ASP A 267 -0.81 -9.91 -30.76
N GLY A 268 0.08 -10.64 -30.10
CA GLY A 268 -0.22 -11.99 -29.56
C GLY A 268 -1.37 -12.05 -28.54
N GLU A 269 -2.05 -13.20 -28.47
CA GLU A 269 -3.09 -13.49 -27.48
C GLU A 269 -2.52 -13.41 -26.05
N CYS A 270 -2.68 -12.25 -25.41
CA CYS A 270 -2.32 -12.03 -24.02
C CYS A 270 -3.13 -12.96 -23.10
N PRO A 271 -2.53 -13.59 -22.07
CA PRO A 271 -3.27 -14.34 -21.07
C PRO A 271 -4.39 -13.49 -20.44
N PRO A 272 -5.62 -14.02 -20.31
CA PRO A 272 -6.72 -13.28 -19.67
C PRO A 272 -6.48 -13.09 -18.15
N ASP A 273 -5.52 -13.81 -17.60
CA ASP A 273 -5.25 -13.97 -16.16
C ASP A 273 -4.74 -12.70 -15.45
N LEU A 274 -4.39 -11.65 -16.20
CA LEU A 274 -3.78 -10.41 -15.70
C LEU A 274 -4.75 -9.24 -15.49
N PHE A 275 -6.01 -9.36 -15.93
CA PHE A 275 -6.99 -8.27 -15.83
C PHE A 275 -8.36 -8.85 -15.42
N SER A 276 -8.90 -8.42 -14.27
CA SER A 276 -10.32 -8.63 -13.99
C SER A 276 -11.14 -7.44 -14.49
N ASP A 277 -12.34 -7.73 -14.99
CA ASP A 277 -13.36 -6.73 -15.35
C ASP A 277 -14.18 -6.28 -14.11
N ASP A 278 -13.60 -6.40 -12.91
CA ASP A 278 -14.19 -5.87 -11.67
C ASP A 278 -14.13 -4.34 -11.71
N ALA A 279 -15.20 -3.73 -12.21
CA ALA A 279 -15.34 -2.29 -12.34
C ALA A 279 -15.38 -1.59 -10.98
N SER A 280 -14.20 -1.33 -10.41
CA SER A 280 -13.97 -0.10 -9.67
C SER A 280 -14.32 1.10 -10.57
N GLU A 281 -14.90 2.14 -9.99
CA GLU A 281 -15.36 3.29 -10.74
C GLU A 281 -14.16 4.03 -11.36
N ASP A 282 -14.10 4.06 -12.70
CA ASP A 282 -13.02 4.69 -13.45
C ASP A 282 -13.04 6.20 -13.20
N LEU A 283 -12.10 6.68 -12.40
CA LEU A 283 -11.96 8.09 -12.05
C LEU A 283 -11.60 8.98 -13.26
N GLY A 284 -11.23 8.36 -14.38
CA GLY A 284 -10.85 9.00 -15.62
C GLY A 284 -9.44 9.57 -15.59
N ILE A 285 -8.84 9.68 -16.78
CA ILE A 285 -7.41 9.94 -16.95
C ILE A 285 -6.92 11.26 -16.33
N THR A 286 -7.79 12.27 -16.20
CA THR A 286 -7.45 13.55 -15.54
C THR A 286 -7.24 13.36 -14.03
N ALA A 287 -8.03 12.50 -13.37
CA ALA A 287 -7.86 12.17 -11.96
C ALA A 287 -6.56 11.40 -11.73
N TYR A 288 -6.24 10.42 -12.58
CA TYR A 288 -4.99 9.68 -12.49
C TYR A 288 -3.77 10.58 -12.72
N TYR A 289 -3.79 11.48 -13.70
CA TYR A 289 -2.74 12.50 -13.86
C TYR A 289 -2.54 13.35 -12.60
N ILE A 290 -3.64 13.91 -12.05
CA ILE A 290 -3.62 14.72 -10.83
C ILE A 290 -2.95 13.98 -9.66
N ASN A 291 -3.28 12.69 -9.48
CA ASN A 291 -2.72 11.87 -8.40
C ASN A 291 -1.20 11.67 -8.53
N VAL A 292 -0.63 11.57 -9.74
CA VAL A 292 0.84 11.52 -9.92
C VAL A 292 1.49 12.85 -9.52
N ILE A 293 0.83 13.99 -9.78
CA ILE A 293 1.36 15.31 -9.45
C ILE A 293 1.41 15.54 -7.92
N GLU A 294 0.54 14.91 -7.14
CA GLU A 294 0.66 14.92 -5.67
C GLU A 294 1.92 14.16 -5.20
N ILE A 295 2.22 13.00 -5.81
CA ILE A 295 3.45 12.22 -5.54
C ILE A 295 4.71 13.01 -5.97
N TRP A 296 4.65 13.76 -7.07
CA TRP A 296 5.71 14.70 -7.47
C TRP A 296 5.95 15.79 -6.41
N GLY A 297 4.90 16.30 -5.76
CA GLY A 297 5.01 17.22 -4.63
C GLY A 297 5.72 16.61 -3.43
N HIS A 298 5.36 15.36 -3.08
CA HIS A 298 6.03 14.60 -2.02
C HIS A 298 7.52 14.35 -2.35
N LEU A 299 7.84 13.94 -3.59
CA LEU A 299 9.23 13.78 -4.06
C LEU A 299 10.00 15.10 -4.00
N SER A 300 9.41 16.21 -4.46
CA SER A 300 10.05 17.54 -4.45
C SER A 300 10.36 18.01 -3.03
N THR A 301 9.45 17.74 -2.09
CA THR A 301 9.68 17.97 -0.65
C THR A 301 10.81 17.07 -0.13
N TYR A 302 10.82 15.78 -0.47
CA TYR A 302 11.88 14.84 -0.07
C TYR A 302 13.25 15.26 -0.61
N MET A 303 13.37 15.62 -1.90
CA MET A 303 14.60 16.15 -2.50
C MET A 303 15.11 17.39 -1.77
N HIS A 304 14.22 18.30 -1.34
CA HIS A 304 14.63 19.43 -0.51
C HIS A 304 15.15 19.00 0.87
N GLN A 305 14.51 18.02 1.53
CA GLN A 305 15.02 17.45 2.80
C GLN A 305 16.39 16.77 2.63
N VAL A 306 16.68 16.16 1.47
CA VAL A 306 18.02 15.64 1.14
C VAL A 306 19.01 16.80 1.01
N ARG A 307 18.71 17.84 0.21
CA ARG A 307 19.58 19.00 -0.03
C ARG A 307 19.98 19.72 1.27
N ILE A 308 19.04 19.92 2.20
CA ILE A 308 19.30 20.57 3.50
C ILE A 308 19.81 19.61 4.59
N GLY A 309 20.13 18.37 4.23
CA GLY A 309 20.73 17.40 5.15
C GLY A 309 19.82 16.92 6.27
N LYS A 310 18.50 16.88 6.06
CA LYS A 310 17.51 16.31 6.99
C LYS A 310 17.04 14.90 6.62
N ALA A 311 17.30 14.44 5.40
CA ALA A 311 16.93 13.10 4.95
C ALA A 311 17.60 11.97 5.76
N GLU A 312 16.87 10.84 5.79
CA GLU A 312 17.20 9.59 6.47
C GLU A 312 17.95 8.59 5.57
N THR A 313 18.12 7.36 6.05
CA THR A 313 18.75 6.27 5.30
C THR A 313 17.76 5.70 4.27
N ALA A 314 17.96 5.97 2.97
CA ALA A 314 17.01 5.58 1.91
C ALA A 314 16.65 4.09 1.89
N TRP A 315 17.60 3.17 2.14
CA TRP A 315 17.34 1.73 2.15
C TRP A 315 16.74 1.19 3.47
N ALA A 316 16.39 2.04 4.43
CA ALA A 316 15.72 1.61 5.67
C ALA A 316 14.22 1.32 5.42
N PRO A 317 13.65 0.22 5.97
CA PRO A 317 12.21 -0.03 5.90
C PRO A 317 11.42 1.12 6.52
N GLY A 318 10.47 1.67 5.76
CA GLY A 318 9.67 2.84 6.15
C GLY A 318 10.29 4.21 5.86
N SER A 319 11.42 4.27 5.13
CA SER A 319 11.98 5.54 4.65
C SER A 319 11.02 6.22 3.65
N MET A 320 11.12 7.54 3.54
CA MET A 320 10.42 8.33 2.51
C MET A 320 10.70 7.84 1.08
N HIS A 321 11.89 7.28 0.83
CA HIS A 321 12.22 6.66 -0.45
C HIS A 321 11.33 5.44 -0.76
N TYR A 322 11.16 4.52 0.21
CA TYR A 322 10.24 3.39 0.03
C TYR A 322 8.76 3.79 0.09
N ILE A 323 8.40 4.84 0.83
CA ILE A 323 7.03 5.39 0.84
C ILE A 323 6.67 5.91 -0.55
N LEU A 324 7.54 6.70 -1.20
CA LEU A 324 7.31 7.21 -2.56
C LEU A 324 7.21 6.09 -3.60
N CYS A 325 8.05 5.04 -3.51
CA CYS A 325 7.90 3.84 -4.35
C CYS A 325 6.54 3.15 -4.12
N ALA A 326 6.08 3.05 -2.86
CA ALA A 326 4.79 2.44 -2.54
C ALA A 326 3.59 3.33 -2.97
N GLU A 327 3.73 4.66 -2.98
CA GLU A 327 2.72 5.58 -3.53
C GLU A 327 2.60 5.41 -5.06
N LEU A 328 3.72 5.26 -5.77
CA LEU A 328 3.72 4.93 -7.21
C LEU A 328 3.07 3.58 -7.49
N TYR A 329 3.49 2.50 -6.84
CA TYR A 329 2.87 1.18 -7.06
C TYR A 329 1.37 1.16 -6.70
N LYS A 330 0.94 1.97 -5.74
CA LYS A 330 -0.48 2.19 -5.38
C LYS A 330 -1.23 3.02 -6.43
N HIS A 331 -0.55 3.85 -7.22
CA HIS A 331 -1.12 4.52 -8.38
C HIS A 331 -1.26 3.55 -9.55
N ASP A 332 -0.18 2.83 -9.90
CA ASP A 332 -0.17 1.85 -10.99
C ASP A 332 -1.26 0.78 -10.81
N THR A 333 -1.39 0.22 -9.60
CA THR A 333 -2.42 -0.79 -9.25
C THR A 333 -3.85 -0.23 -9.15
N ARG A 334 -4.03 1.10 -9.27
CA ARG A 334 -5.34 1.77 -9.33
C ARG A 334 -5.71 2.25 -10.73
N LEU A 335 -4.78 2.24 -11.68
CA LEU A 335 -4.99 2.66 -13.06
C LEU A 335 -5.79 1.57 -13.81
N PRO A 336 -7.00 1.84 -14.32
CA PRO A 336 -7.79 0.84 -15.01
C PRO A 336 -7.04 0.34 -16.26
N HIS A 337 -7.15 -0.96 -16.54
CA HIS A 337 -6.41 -1.63 -17.61
C HIS A 337 -6.51 -0.91 -18.97
N SER A 338 -7.64 -0.23 -19.20
CA SER A 338 -7.97 0.54 -20.39
C SER A 338 -7.15 1.82 -20.61
N HIS A 339 -6.35 2.24 -19.63
CA HIS A 339 -5.42 3.38 -19.72
C HIS A 339 -3.95 2.95 -19.81
N LEU A 340 -3.65 1.65 -19.81
CA LEU A 340 -2.29 1.12 -20.01
C LEU A 340 -1.79 1.35 -21.45
N LEU A 341 -0.47 1.47 -21.63
CA LEU A 341 0.16 1.89 -22.89
C LEU A 341 -0.23 0.98 -24.07
N ARG A 342 -0.22 -0.32 -23.85
CA ARG A 342 -0.59 -1.35 -24.83
C ARG A 342 -2.08 -1.33 -25.17
N LYS A 343 -2.97 -1.01 -24.22
CA LYS A 343 -4.43 -0.98 -24.45
C LYS A 343 -4.91 0.30 -25.13
N VAL A 344 -4.27 1.45 -24.86
CA VAL A 344 -4.55 2.69 -25.61
C VAL A 344 -3.91 2.69 -26.99
N HIS A 345 -2.88 1.85 -27.18
CA HIS A 345 -2.05 1.72 -28.40
C HIS A 345 -1.40 3.06 -28.81
N PHE A 346 -0.90 3.85 -27.86
CA PHE A 346 -0.43 5.24 -28.09
C PHE A 346 0.55 5.34 -29.26
N THR A 347 1.53 4.42 -29.33
CA THR A 347 2.57 4.39 -30.36
C THR A 347 2.12 3.89 -31.73
N LYS A 348 0.87 3.40 -31.84
CA LYS A 348 0.23 2.98 -33.10
C LYS A 348 -0.81 4.01 -33.58
N ARG A 349 -1.03 5.11 -32.86
CA ARG A 349 -1.96 6.18 -33.24
C ARG A 349 -1.37 7.08 -34.32
N LEU A 350 -2.23 7.54 -35.23
CA LEU A 350 -1.90 8.56 -36.21
C LEU A 350 -1.90 9.94 -35.54
N ALA A 351 -0.99 10.82 -36.00
CA ALA A 351 -0.91 12.22 -35.56
C ALA A 351 -2.28 12.97 -35.58
N VAL A 352 -3.18 12.61 -36.50
CA VAL A 352 -4.54 13.19 -36.58
C VAL A 352 -5.40 12.76 -35.38
N GLU A 353 -5.43 11.48 -35.03
CA GLU A 353 -6.19 10.96 -33.87
C GLU A 353 -5.73 11.62 -32.57
N LEU A 354 -4.41 11.81 -32.42
CA LEU A 354 -3.82 12.48 -31.26
C LEU A 354 -4.28 13.95 -31.17
N GLN A 355 -4.31 14.67 -32.30
CA GLN A 355 -4.71 16.09 -32.37
C GLN A 355 -6.23 16.32 -32.29
N GLU A 356 -7.04 15.34 -32.66
CA GLU A 356 -8.49 15.34 -32.43
C GLU A 356 -8.80 15.16 -30.94
N GLN A 357 -8.17 14.17 -30.28
CA GLN A 357 -8.49 13.78 -28.90
C GLN A 357 -7.47 14.29 -27.84
N ARG A 358 -6.94 15.51 -28.03
CA ARG A 358 -5.95 16.14 -27.12
C ARG A 358 -6.37 16.10 -25.64
N GLU A 359 -7.65 16.26 -25.34
CA GLU A 359 -8.15 16.31 -23.95
C GLU A 359 -8.03 14.97 -23.20
N TYR A 360 -7.86 13.86 -23.92
CA TYR A 360 -7.48 12.57 -23.36
C TYR A 360 -5.95 12.38 -23.37
N TRP A 361 -5.33 12.60 -24.53
CA TRP A 361 -3.92 12.24 -24.76
C TRP A 361 -2.93 13.10 -23.97
N ILE A 362 -3.25 14.36 -23.67
CA ILE A 362 -2.39 15.23 -22.87
C ILE A 362 -2.32 14.75 -21.41
N PRO A 363 -3.42 14.62 -20.62
CA PRO A 363 -3.35 14.04 -19.28
C PRO A 363 -2.73 12.64 -19.25
N TRP A 364 -3.06 11.80 -20.25
CA TRP A 364 -2.49 10.46 -20.38
C TRP A 364 -0.96 10.48 -20.50
N LEU A 365 -0.43 11.28 -21.42
CA LEU A 365 1.02 11.38 -21.63
C LEU A 365 1.72 12.02 -20.43
N LEU A 366 1.15 13.08 -19.86
CA LEU A 366 1.72 13.75 -18.70
C LEU A 366 1.77 12.82 -17.49
N MET A 367 0.73 12.01 -17.25
CA MET A 367 0.73 10.97 -16.21
C MET A 367 1.92 10.01 -16.38
N GLN A 368 2.11 9.45 -17.58
CA GLN A 368 3.21 8.53 -17.87
C GLN A 368 4.59 9.19 -17.71
N VAL A 369 4.79 10.36 -18.34
CA VAL A 369 6.05 11.12 -18.28
C VAL A 369 6.42 11.49 -16.85
N VAL A 370 5.45 11.92 -16.03
CA VAL A 370 5.71 12.27 -14.62
C VAL A 370 5.99 11.02 -13.79
N SER A 371 5.25 9.91 -13.93
CA SER A 371 5.52 8.67 -13.18
C SER A 371 6.91 8.10 -13.44
N HIS A 372 7.34 8.05 -14.71
CA HIS A 372 8.71 7.66 -15.05
C HIS A 372 9.74 8.67 -14.53
N ALA A 373 9.49 9.98 -14.63
CA ALA A 373 10.41 10.99 -14.12
C ALA A 373 10.57 10.95 -12.59
N ILE A 374 9.48 10.79 -11.83
CA ILE A 374 9.52 10.59 -10.36
C ILE A 374 10.43 9.39 -10.05
N THR A 375 10.21 8.25 -10.71
CA THR A 375 10.98 7.03 -10.46
C THR A 375 12.46 7.19 -10.79
N ALA A 376 12.80 7.86 -11.90
CA ALA A 376 14.17 8.13 -12.31
C ALA A 376 14.90 9.09 -11.35
N ILE A 377 14.20 10.13 -10.85
CA ILE A 377 14.74 11.12 -9.91
C ILE A 377 14.90 10.51 -8.51
N LEU A 378 13.94 9.69 -8.07
CA LEU A 378 13.97 8.99 -6.78
C LEU A 378 15.14 7.99 -6.68
N HIS A 379 15.54 7.41 -7.81
CA HIS A 379 16.70 6.53 -7.95
C HIS A 379 17.94 7.27 -8.49
N HIS A 380 17.98 8.61 -8.50
CA HIS A 380 19.06 9.33 -9.18
C HIS A 380 20.46 9.02 -8.56
N PRO A 381 21.45 8.52 -9.32
CA PRO A 381 22.71 8.02 -8.76
C PRO A 381 23.48 9.03 -7.89
N PHE A 382 23.50 10.32 -8.26
CA PHE A 382 24.08 11.39 -7.41
C PHE A 382 23.48 11.45 -6.00
N ILE A 383 22.16 11.28 -5.86
CA ILE A 383 21.46 11.40 -4.56
C ILE A 383 21.96 10.31 -3.60
N HIS A 384 22.09 9.09 -4.10
CA HIS A 384 22.51 7.93 -3.31
C HIS A 384 24.03 7.85 -3.13
N LEU A 385 24.81 8.00 -4.20
CA LEU A 385 26.28 7.85 -4.20
C LEU A 385 27.05 9.05 -3.62
N VAL A 386 26.43 10.24 -3.60
CA VAL A 386 27.05 11.49 -3.15
C VAL A 386 26.27 12.10 -1.99
N ALA A 387 25.03 12.54 -2.20
CA ALA A 387 24.34 13.39 -1.22
C ALA A 387 24.08 12.70 0.13
N MET A 388 23.85 11.39 0.15
CA MET A 388 23.61 10.62 1.38
C MET A 388 24.86 9.93 1.96
N ARG A 389 26.01 10.03 1.28
CA ARG A 389 27.23 9.25 1.60
C ARG A 389 27.87 9.61 2.95
N ASP A 390 27.94 10.90 3.29
CA ASP A 390 28.57 11.38 4.53
C ASP A 390 27.70 11.17 5.79
N LYS A 391 26.46 10.67 5.62
CA LYS A 391 25.48 10.48 6.70
C LYS A 391 25.34 9.04 7.17
N SER A 392 25.54 8.06 6.29
CA SER A 392 25.51 6.65 6.66
C SER A 392 26.82 6.25 7.34
N SER A 393 26.76 5.94 8.64
CA SER A 393 27.89 5.45 9.45
C SER A 393 28.33 4.01 9.12
N GLY A 394 27.96 3.51 7.94
CA GLY A 394 28.27 2.18 7.43
C GLY A 394 28.23 2.15 5.90
N LEU A 395 28.79 1.10 5.31
CA LEU A 395 28.84 0.94 3.85
C LEU A 395 27.44 0.71 3.26
N GLN A 396 27.13 1.44 2.19
CA GLN A 396 25.91 1.27 1.40
C GLN A 396 25.88 -0.13 0.75
N ALA A 397 24.70 -0.76 0.70
CA ALA A 397 24.54 -2.06 0.07
C ALA A 397 24.77 -1.98 -1.45
N ARG A 398 25.67 -2.80 -1.99
CA ARG A 398 26.02 -2.77 -3.42
C ARG A 398 24.85 -3.11 -4.34
N SER A 399 23.96 -4.03 -3.92
CA SER A 399 22.73 -4.37 -4.63
C SER A 399 21.78 -3.18 -4.74
N PHE A 400 21.57 -2.44 -3.65
CA PHE A 400 20.76 -1.22 -3.64
C PHE A 400 21.32 -0.16 -4.59
N LEU A 401 22.65 0.05 -4.60
CA LEU A 401 23.29 0.99 -5.52
C LEU A 401 23.25 0.56 -6.99
N GLN A 402 23.31 -0.74 -7.28
CA GLN A 402 23.12 -1.27 -8.63
C GLN A 402 21.68 -1.04 -9.11
N GLN A 403 20.69 -1.48 -8.32
CA GLN A 403 19.26 -1.26 -8.57
C GLN A 403 18.94 0.23 -8.78
N THR A 404 19.54 1.11 -7.97
CA THR A 404 19.44 2.57 -8.11
C THR A 404 19.87 3.03 -9.50
N VAL A 405 21.02 2.56 -10.01
CA VAL A 405 21.50 2.94 -11.35
C VAL A 405 20.60 2.38 -12.46
N ASP A 406 20.22 1.10 -12.37
CA ASP A 406 19.43 0.45 -13.43
C ASP A 406 18.03 1.05 -13.54
N GLN A 407 17.38 1.36 -12.41
CA GLN A 407 16.08 2.05 -12.38
C GLN A 407 16.17 3.48 -12.94
N ALA A 408 17.23 4.23 -12.61
CA ALA A 408 17.45 5.56 -13.16
C ALA A 408 17.62 5.54 -14.68
N LEU A 409 18.42 4.62 -15.23
CA LEU A 409 18.64 4.46 -16.67
C LEU A 409 17.39 3.99 -17.42
N TYR A 410 16.64 3.04 -16.85
CA TYR A 410 15.41 2.52 -17.45
C TYR A 410 14.30 3.59 -17.53
N HIS A 411 13.98 4.24 -16.40
CA HIS A 411 12.89 5.22 -16.37
C HIS A 411 13.23 6.54 -17.08
N SER A 412 14.50 6.97 -17.10
CA SER A 412 14.90 8.12 -17.93
C SER A 412 14.75 7.86 -19.43
N SER A 413 15.15 6.68 -19.90
CA SER A 413 14.98 6.26 -21.30
C SER A 413 13.51 6.28 -21.74
N TRP A 414 12.58 5.90 -20.85
CA TRP A 414 11.14 5.96 -21.11
C TRP A 414 10.59 7.39 -21.26
N VAL A 415 11.03 8.32 -20.40
CA VAL A 415 10.67 9.75 -20.53
C VAL A 415 11.08 10.27 -21.91
N PHE A 416 12.29 9.96 -22.36
CA PHE A 416 12.79 10.39 -23.67
C PHE A 416 12.05 9.70 -24.82
N LYS A 417 11.79 8.38 -24.74
CA LYS A 417 11.08 7.62 -25.79
C LYS A 417 9.66 8.15 -26.01
N LEU A 418 8.91 8.42 -24.94
CA LEU A 418 7.56 8.99 -25.03
C LEU A 418 7.54 10.39 -25.66
N LEU A 419 8.47 11.26 -25.27
CA LEU A 419 8.53 12.63 -25.79
C LEU A 419 9.10 12.71 -27.22
N ARG A 420 10.04 11.84 -27.61
CA ARG A 420 10.51 11.71 -29.00
C ARG A 420 9.39 11.27 -29.94
N PHE A 421 8.60 10.26 -29.56
CA PHE A 421 7.42 9.84 -30.34
C PHE A 421 6.41 10.99 -30.55
N CYS A 422 6.24 11.87 -29.55
CA CYS A 422 5.39 13.05 -29.67
C CYS A 422 5.97 14.08 -30.66
N GLU A 423 7.28 14.32 -30.62
CA GLU A 423 7.97 15.20 -31.58
C GLU A 423 7.85 14.67 -33.02
N GLU A 424 8.10 13.38 -33.23
CA GLU A 424 7.99 12.68 -34.52
C GLU A 424 6.57 12.79 -35.11
N ASN A 425 5.54 12.65 -34.27
CA ASN A 425 4.14 12.76 -34.66
C ASN A 425 3.60 14.21 -34.68
N ARG A 426 4.45 15.22 -34.46
CA ARG A 426 4.05 16.65 -34.37
C ARG A 426 2.97 16.90 -33.32
N PHE A 427 3.00 16.13 -32.25
CA PHE A 427 2.14 16.27 -31.07
C PHE A 427 2.86 17.12 -30.02
N GLU A 428 3.02 18.42 -30.32
CA GLU A 428 3.81 19.32 -29.49
C GLU A 428 3.26 19.45 -28.05
N ILE A 429 4.19 19.31 -27.10
CA ILE A 429 3.98 19.40 -25.66
C ILE A 429 4.57 20.72 -25.17
N PHE A 430 3.75 21.51 -24.48
CA PHE A 430 4.05 22.84 -24.00
C PHE A 430 4.08 22.93 -22.47
N ASP A 431 3.88 21.83 -21.75
CA ASP A 431 3.78 21.88 -20.29
C ASP A 431 5.13 22.27 -19.62
N PRO A 432 5.16 23.29 -18.73
CA PRO A 432 6.39 23.75 -18.09
C PRO A 432 6.95 22.76 -17.06
N LEU A 433 6.13 21.91 -16.43
CA LEU A 433 6.63 20.87 -15.51
C LEU A 433 7.41 19.81 -16.28
N VAL A 434 6.96 19.41 -17.48
CA VAL A 434 7.74 18.51 -18.36
C VAL A 434 9.12 19.09 -18.66
N GLY A 435 9.21 20.40 -18.91
CA GLY A 435 10.49 21.09 -19.05
C GLY A 435 11.38 21.02 -17.80
N GLN A 436 10.80 21.18 -16.62
CA GLN A 436 11.54 21.02 -15.37
C GLN A 436 12.02 19.58 -15.16
N LEU A 437 11.15 18.59 -15.41
CA LEU A 437 11.45 17.16 -15.25
C LEU A 437 12.54 16.71 -16.22
N VAL A 438 12.43 17.03 -17.52
CA VAL A 438 13.46 16.71 -18.52
C VAL A 438 14.81 17.31 -18.12
N ALA A 439 14.85 18.55 -17.61
CA ALA A 439 16.10 19.16 -17.14
C ALA A 439 16.72 18.48 -15.91
N VAL A 440 15.93 17.80 -15.06
CA VAL A 440 16.47 16.98 -13.97
C VAL A 440 16.90 15.60 -14.49
N VAL A 441 16.02 14.93 -15.25
CA VAL A 441 16.23 13.58 -15.77
C VAL A 441 17.44 13.53 -16.72
N ALA A 442 17.70 14.59 -17.50
CA ALA A 442 18.89 14.74 -18.34
C ALA A 442 20.22 14.73 -17.57
N THR A 443 20.21 14.95 -16.24
CA THR A 443 21.43 14.82 -15.43
C THR A 443 21.85 13.36 -15.21
N ILE A 444 20.97 12.38 -15.50
CA ILE A 444 21.28 10.94 -15.54
C ILE A 444 22.22 10.64 -16.72
N PRO A 445 21.84 10.82 -18.01
CA PRO A 445 22.74 10.59 -19.13
C PRO A 445 24.01 11.44 -19.06
N TRP A 446 23.95 12.67 -18.51
CA TRP A 446 25.16 13.47 -18.28
C TRP A 446 26.20 12.79 -17.35
N LEU A 447 25.79 11.95 -16.39
CA LEU A 447 26.73 11.12 -15.62
C LEU A 447 27.29 9.95 -16.45
N PHE A 448 26.47 9.37 -17.33
CA PHE A 448 26.82 8.14 -18.07
C PHE A 448 27.51 8.37 -19.42
N GLN A 449 27.53 9.59 -19.97
CA GLN A 449 28.25 9.88 -21.22
C GLN A 449 29.78 9.63 -21.15
N LEU A 450 30.37 9.51 -19.95
CA LEU A 450 31.78 9.12 -19.74
C LEU A 450 31.92 7.70 -19.13
N ALA A 451 30.91 6.84 -19.29
CA ALA A 451 30.98 5.44 -18.87
C ALA A 451 32.07 4.66 -19.64
N ILE A 452 32.54 3.55 -19.04
CA ILE A 452 33.50 2.64 -19.67
C ILE A 452 32.85 1.85 -20.82
N ASP A 453 31.54 1.59 -20.69
CA ASP A 453 30.72 0.93 -21.69
C ASP A 453 30.35 1.90 -22.83
N THR A 454 30.91 1.69 -24.02
CA THR A 454 30.80 2.65 -25.13
C THR A 454 29.36 2.81 -25.63
N LYS A 455 28.56 1.74 -25.65
CA LYS A 455 27.15 1.81 -26.08
C LYS A 455 26.33 2.69 -25.12
N VAL A 456 26.59 2.55 -23.82
CA VAL A 456 25.93 3.35 -22.78
C VAL A 456 26.38 4.80 -22.86
N ALA A 457 27.67 5.06 -23.09
CA ALA A 457 28.20 6.41 -23.28
C ALA A 457 27.64 7.11 -24.53
N GLU A 458 27.58 6.41 -25.67
CA GLU A 458 27.04 6.91 -26.94
C GLU A 458 25.55 7.22 -26.84
N LYS A 459 24.72 6.29 -26.31
CA LYS A 459 23.30 6.55 -26.11
C LYS A 459 23.05 7.68 -25.12
N ALA A 460 23.80 7.73 -24.02
CA ALA A 460 23.68 8.80 -23.03
C ALA A 460 24.02 10.17 -23.64
N LYS A 461 24.96 10.25 -24.60
CA LYS A 461 25.23 11.49 -25.31
C LYS A 461 24.07 11.90 -26.23
N ASP A 462 23.51 10.98 -27.01
CA ASP A 462 22.33 11.23 -27.85
C ASP A 462 21.10 11.67 -27.03
N ASP A 463 20.83 11.00 -25.90
CA ASP A 463 19.78 11.38 -24.96
C ASP A 463 19.96 12.81 -24.45
N LEU A 464 21.19 13.17 -24.06
CA LEU A 464 21.54 14.50 -23.53
C LEU A 464 21.49 15.60 -24.60
N ASP A 465 21.98 15.33 -25.81
CA ASP A 465 21.93 16.26 -26.94
C ASP A 465 20.47 16.55 -27.34
N TRP A 466 19.62 15.52 -27.41
CA TRP A 466 18.18 15.70 -27.60
C TRP A 466 17.52 16.47 -26.45
N CYS A 467 17.86 16.19 -25.19
CA CYS A 467 17.31 16.92 -24.04
C CYS A 467 17.62 18.43 -24.11
N LYS A 468 18.84 18.81 -24.51
CA LYS A 468 19.20 20.22 -24.70
C LYS A 468 18.33 20.88 -25.77
N GLY A 469 18.13 20.23 -26.92
CA GLY A 469 17.26 20.73 -28.00
C GLY A 469 15.77 20.80 -27.62
N PHE A 470 15.26 19.84 -26.84
CA PHE A 470 13.90 19.87 -26.31
C PHE A 470 13.69 21.08 -25.38
N LEU A 471 14.61 21.29 -24.44
CA LEU A 471 14.56 22.42 -23.50
C LEU A 471 14.71 23.78 -24.19
N GLU A 472 15.55 23.87 -25.23
CA GLU A 472 15.71 25.07 -26.05
C GLU A 472 14.39 25.49 -26.69
N ARG A 473 13.70 24.57 -27.38
CA ARG A 473 12.38 24.84 -27.99
C ARG A 473 11.33 25.21 -26.97
N LEU A 474 11.28 24.49 -25.84
CA LEU A 474 10.30 24.78 -24.78
C LEU A 474 10.57 26.14 -24.11
N SER A 475 11.83 26.58 -24.02
CA SER A 475 12.19 27.90 -23.46
C SER A 475 11.62 29.08 -24.26
N ALA A 476 11.35 28.92 -25.56
CA ALA A 476 10.66 29.93 -26.36
C ALA A 476 9.20 30.16 -25.89
N THR A 477 8.56 29.13 -25.32
CA THR A 477 7.23 29.24 -24.69
C THR A 477 7.34 29.69 -23.23
N TRP A 478 8.36 29.19 -22.52
CA TRP A 478 8.61 29.40 -21.09
C TRP A 478 10.05 29.87 -20.82
N PRO A 479 10.35 31.18 -20.87
CA PRO A 479 11.72 31.68 -20.78
C PRO A 479 12.49 31.26 -19.52
N HIS A 480 11.80 31.00 -18.40
CA HIS A 480 12.43 30.49 -17.17
C HIS A 480 13.09 29.09 -17.32
N ILE A 481 12.78 28.34 -18.39
CA ILE A 481 13.44 27.08 -18.73
C ILE A 481 14.85 27.32 -19.31
N SER A 482 15.17 28.50 -19.86
CA SER A 482 16.53 28.79 -20.36
C SER A 482 17.57 28.66 -19.25
N GLN A 483 17.27 29.13 -18.03
CA GLN A 483 18.17 29.00 -16.89
C GLN A 483 18.50 27.53 -16.55
N LYS A 484 17.54 26.61 -16.75
CA LYS A 484 17.78 25.15 -16.57
C LYS A 484 18.63 24.58 -17.72
N LEU A 485 18.43 25.05 -18.96
CA LEU A 485 19.29 24.69 -20.10
C LEU A 485 20.72 25.22 -19.92
N GLU A 486 20.91 26.46 -19.50
CA GLU A 486 22.20 27.10 -19.20
C GLU A 486 22.97 26.33 -18.11
N LEU A 487 22.28 25.88 -17.05
CA LEU A 487 22.85 25.02 -16.00
C LEU A 487 23.27 23.65 -16.54
N LEU A 488 22.46 23.03 -17.41
CA LEU A 488 22.78 21.74 -18.03
C LEU A 488 23.97 21.85 -19.00
N GLN A 489 24.00 22.88 -19.85
CA GLN A 489 25.14 23.19 -20.72
C GLN A 489 26.42 23.50 -19.91
N SER A 490 26.29 24.17 -18.76
CA SER A 490 27.42 24.42 -17.85
C SER A 490 27.99 23.11 -17.30
N LEU A 491 27.14 22.17 -16.87
CA LEU A 491 27.57 20.83 -16.46
C LEU A 491 28.23 20.05 -17.61
N ASP A 492 27.67 20.14 -18.82
CA ASP A 492 28.19 19.44 -20.00
C ASP A 492 29.60 19.92 -20.39
N SER A 493 29.83 21.23 -20.34
CA SER A 493 31.16 21.82 -20.56
C SER A 493 32.24 21.32 -19.58
N ILE A 494 31.86 20.88 -18.38
CA ILE A 494 32.78 20.28 -17.40
C ILE A 494 33.17 18.85 -17.83
N ALA A 495 32.26 18.10 -18.44
CA ALA A 495 32.55 16.76 -18.97
C ALA A 495 33.55 16.83 -20.13
N ASP A 496 33.33 17.70 -21.13
CA ASP A 496 34.24 17.91 -22.25
C ASP A 496 35.67 18.28 -21.78
N ASN A 497 35.79 19.22 -20.83
CA ASN A 497 37.08 19.62 -20.26
C ASN A 497 37.78 18.54 -19.41
N THR A 498 37.09 17.45 -19.06
CA THR A 498 37.63 16.32 -18.27
C THR A 498 38.27 15.24 -19.15
N SER A 499 38.29 15.41 -20.48
CA SER A 499 38.75 14.44 -21.49
C SER A 499 40.24 14.05 -21.41
N GLN A 500 40.59 13.19 -20.45
CA GLN A 500 41.82 12.39 -20.47
C GLN A 500 41.52 10.97 -21.01
N PRO A 501 42.47 10.33 -21.73
CA PRO A 501 42.25 9.00 -22.30
C PRO A 501 41.96 7.98 -21.19
N PRO A 502 41.04 7.02 -21.41
CA PRO A 502 40.58 6.10 -20.38
C PRO A 502 41.69 5.13 -19.97
N THR A 503 42.38 5.46 -18.88
CA THR A 503 43.10 4.44 -18.09
C THR A 503 42.10 3.42 -17.57
N GLY A 504 42.51 2.16 -17.37
CA GLY A 504 41.65 1.05 -16.92
C GLY A 504 41.10 1.14 -15.48
N LYS A 505 40.84 2.35 -14.99
CA LYS A 505 40.20 2.72 -13.71
C LYS A 505 39.09 3.77 -13.93
N GLY A 506 38.56 3.84 -15.15
CA GLY A 506 37.51 4.76 -15.61
C GLY A 506 37.89 6.24 -15.60
N ILE A 507 37.02 7.05 -16.21
CA ILE A 507 37.10 8.52 -16.13
C ILE A 507 36.46 8.96 -14.81
N SER A 508 36.82 10.15 -14.30
CA SER A 508 36.10 10.76 -13.17
C SER A 508 35.76 12.22 -13.44
N ILE A 509 34.47 12.57 -13.42
CA ILE A 509 34.01 13.96 -13.52
C ILE A 509 34.19 14.64 -12.16
N ALA A 510 34.71 15.87 -12.14
CA ALA A 510 34.83 16.71 -10.95
C ALA A 510 34.00 17.99 -11.13
N PHE A 511 32.98 18.20 -10.29
CA PHE A 511 32.04 19.32 -10.44
C PHE A 511 31.55 19.87 -9.09
N HIS A 512 30.90 21.04 -9.13
CA HIS A 512 30.29 21.67 -7.96
C HIS A 512 28.85 21.16 -7.73
N PRO A 513 28.52 20.58 -6.55
CA PRO A 513 27.18 20.09 -6.23
C PRO A 513 26.05 21.13 -6.34
N SER A 514 26.36 22.42 -6.23
CA SER A 514 25.40 23.51 -6.34
C SER A 514 24.71 23.59 -7.71
N LEU A 515 25.43 23.31 -8.80
CA LEU A 515 24.87 23.28 -10.16
C LEU A 515 23.83 22.16 -10.30
N PHE A 516 24.16 20.98 -9.77
CA PHE A 516 23.28 19.82 -9.77
C PHE A 516 22.02 20.07 -8.93
N TRP A 517 22.18 20.61 -7.71
CA TRP A 517 21.03 20.96 -6.86
C TRP A 517 20.15 22.08 -7.41
N ALA A 518 20.68 23.00 -8.22
CA ALA A 518 19.88 24.03 -8.90
C ALA A 518 18.99 23.47 -10.02
N LEU A 519 19.30 22.28 -10.54
CA LEU A 519 18.40 21.54 -11.43
C LEU A 519 17.34 20.78 -10.61
N VAL A 520 17.76 20.01 -9.60
CA VAL A 520 16.92 19.05 -8.83
C VAL A 520 15.93 19.70 -7.86
N ASP A 521 16.26 20.84 -7.24
CA ASP A 521 15.42 21.50 -6.22
C ASP A 521 14.74 22.75 -6.83
N PRO A 522 13.49 22.64 -7.32
CA PRO A 522 12.82 23.68 -8.11
C PRO A 522 12.30 24.85 -7.26
N LYS A 523 13.21 25.68 -6.72
CA LYS A 523 12.85 26.94 -6.06
C LYS A 523 12.79 28.10 -7.05
N ILE A 524 11.57 28.52 -7.41
CA ILE A 524 11.33 29.79 -8.14
C ILE A 524 12.02 31.00 -7.48
N SER A 525 12.15 30.99 -6.14
CA SER A 525 12.82 32.06 -5.39
C SER A 525 14.34 32.16 -5.62
N GLN A 526 14.95 31.22 -6.36
CA GLN A 526 16.38 31.26 -6.75
C GLN A 526 16.59 31.78 -8.19
N MET A 527 15.57 32.36 -8.83
CA MET A 527 15.66 32.99 -10.17
C MET A 527 16.27 34.41 -10.17
N THR A 528 16.75 34.91 -9.03
CA THR A 528 17.63 36.08 -8.96
C THR A 528 19.08 35.65 -9.23
N PRO A 529 19.89 36.40 -10.01
CA PRO A 529 21.30 36.04 -10.24
C PRO A 529 22.09 35.83 -8.94
N LEU A 530 22.98 34.84 -8.94
CA LEU A 530 23.72 34.32 -7.77
C LEU A 530 24.65 35.35 -7.10
N GLN A 531 24.10 36.29 -6.33
CA GLN A 531 24.86 37.17 -5.43
C GLN A 531 25.04 36.54 -4.04
N SER A 532 26.08 35.70 -3.95
CA SER A 532 26.96 35.57 -2.76
C SER A 532 26.38 35.25 -1.36
N GLU A 533 25.15 34.75 -1.21
CA GLU A 533 24.65 34.27 0.10
C GLU A 533 24.64 32.73 0.23
N CYS A 534 25.79 32.18 0.66
CA CYS A 534 25.89 30.81 1.18
C CYS A 534 27.01 30.71 2.24
N SER A 535 26.89 31.52 3.29
CA SER A 535 27.95 31.78 4.29
C SER A 535 27.73 31.07 5.64
N SER A 536 27.36 29.78 5.64
CA SER A 536 27.57 28.86 6.80
C SER A 536 27.20 27.40 6.50
N GLY A 537 28.12 26.66 5.87
CA GLY A 537 28.02 25.20 5.68
C GLY A 537 29.32 24.61 5.12
N PRO A 538 29.66 23.35 5.42
CA PRO A 538 30.88 22.72 4.89
C PRO A 538 30.74 22.38 3.39
N GLN A 539 31.89 22.13 2.74
CA GLN A 539 32.04 21.67 1.35
C GLN A 539 31.78 22.71 0.23
N ASN A 540 32.62 23.74 0.13
CA ASN A 540 32.89 24.42 -1.16
C ASN A 540 33.96 23.65 -1.97
N SER A 541 33.75 22.34 -2.16
CA SER A 541 34.74 21.39 -2.68
C SER A 541 34.15 20.59 -3.85
N MET A 542 34.88 20.50 -4.96
CA MET A 542 34.46 19.69 -6.11
C MET A 542 34.33 18.22 -5.73
N ILE A 543 33.24 17.59 -6.14
CA ILE A 543 33.01 16.16 -5.92
C ILE A 543 33.41 15.38 -7.17
N ARG A 544 34.21 14.32 -6.96
CA ARG A 544 34.75 13.45 -8.00
C ARG A 544 33.93 12.16 -8.10
N ILE A 545 33.17 11.98 -9.17
CA ILE A 545 32.42 10.75 -9.46
C ILE A 545 33.14 9.98 -10.57
N SER A 546 33.45 8.70 -10.31
CA SER A 546 33.82 7.74 -11.36
C SER A 546 32.64 6.85 -11.69
N THR A 547 32.19 6.86 -12.94
CA THR A 547 31.18 5.92 -13.43
C THR A 547 31.88 4.62 -13.88
N HIS A 548 31.54 3.52 -13.21
CA HIS A 548 31.94 2.16 -13.59
C HIS A 548 30.67 1.35 -13.77
N TYR A 549 29.90 1.72 -14.80
CA TYR A 549 28.81 0.88 -15.28
C TYR A 549 29.38 -0.12 -16.27
N ILE A 550 29.01 -1.39 -16.09
CA ILE A 550 29.24 -2.48 -17.04
C ILE A 550 27.86 -3.08 -17.22
N HIS A 551 27.28 -2.98 -18.41
CA HIS A 551 25.99 -3.60 -18.65
C HIS A 551 26.14 -5.12 -18.52
N PRO A 552 25.33 -5.84 -17.71
CA PRO A 552 25.58 -7.25 -17.36
C PRO A 552 25.47 -8.23 -18.54
N LEU A 553 25.01 -7.74 -19.71
CA LEU A 553 24.87 -8.48 -20.96
C LEU A 553 25.89 -8.05 -22.06
N ASN A 554 26.88 -7.21 -21.76
CA ASN A 554 27.89 -6.79 -22.75
C ASN A 554 29.12 -7.72 -22.74
N ASP A 555 29.07 -8.73 -23.61
CA ASP A 555 30.05 -9.82 -23.73
C ASP A 555 31.37 -9.34 -24.40
N THR A 556 32.15 -8.53 -23.67
CA THR A 556 33.42 -7.97 -24.15
C THR A 556 34.57 -8.99 -24.04
N GLN A 557 34.61 -9.92 -24.99
CA GLN A 557 35.64 -10.95 -25.09
C GLN A 557 37.07 -10.38 -25.12
N THR A 558 37.90 -10.79 -24.16
CA THR A 558 39.33 -10.44 -24.10
C THR A 558 40.20 -11.40 -24.93
N GLY A 559 40.04 -11.42 -26.27
CA GLY A 559 40.76 -12.38 -27.12
C GLY A 559 40.78 -12.11 -28.63
N GLN A 560 41.78 -11.34 -29.08
CA GLN A 560 42.39 -11.30 -30.42
C GLN A 560 41.74 -12.03 -31.63
N SER A 561 41.51 -11.26 -32.71
CA SER A 561 42.04 -11.46 -34.09
C SER A 561 41.05 -11.65 -35.28
N VAL A 562 41.34 -10.86 -36.33
CA VAL A 562 40.99 -11.02 -37.77
C VAL A 562 39.51 -10.77 -38.17
N PRO A 563 39.24 -10.09 -39.32
CA PRO A 563 37.92 -9.49 -39.58
C PRO A 563 37.04 -10.28 -40.55
N HIS A 564 35.73 -10.07 -40.46
CA HIS A 564 34.77 -10.31 -41.54
C HIS A 564 33.92 -9.06 -41.79
N GLN A 565 33.64 -8.79 -43.07
CA GLN A 565 32.69 -7.75 -43.49
C GLN A 565 31.27 -8.34 -43.50
N GLY A 566 30.31 -7.58 -42.99
CA GLY A 566 28.89 -7.91 -42.97
C GLY A 566 28.13 -6.84 -42.20
N GLU A 567 27.34 -6.02 -42.90
CA GLU A 567 26.58 -4.92 -42.30
C GLU A 567 25.23 -5.43 -41.77
N GLU A 568 25.17 -5.77 -40.48
CA GLU A 568 23.90 -5.84 -39.74
C GLU A 568 24.04 -5.06 -38.44
N SER A 569 23.47 -3.84 -38.43
CA SER A 569 23.42 -2.97 -37.26
C SER A 569 22.37 -3.47 -36.27
N PHE A 570 22.80 -4.16 -35.22
CA PHE A 570 21.92 -4.72 -34.20
C PHE A 570 21.40 -3.63 -33.25
N ASP A 571 20.31 -2.96 -33.64
CA ASP A 571 19.61 -1.97 -32.82
C ASP A 571 18.84 -2.66 -31.68
N PRO A 572 19.17 -2.40 -30.39
CA PRO A 572 18.49 -3.05 -29.27
C PRO A 572 17.03 -2.61 -29.04
N PHE A 573 16.55 -1.54 -29.70
CA PHE A 573 15.27 -0.91 -29.39
C PHE A 573 14.15 -1.21 -30.39
N LEU A 574 14.38 -2.14 -31.32
CA LEU A 574 13.47 -2.55 -32.39
C LEU A 574 12.32 -3.48 -31.94
N PHE A 575 11.89 -3.36 -30.68
CA PHE A 575 10.67 -3.98 -30.13
C PHE A 575 9.50 -3.00 -30.20
N ASP A 576 8.28 -3.50 -30.49
CA ASP A 576 7.08 -2.69 -30.42
C ASP A 576 6.92 -2.14 -29.00
N VAL A 577 6.47 -0.89 -28.88
CA VAL A 577 6.44 -0.20 -27.60
C VAL A 577 5.31 -0.74 -26.70
N GLY A 578 4.34 -1.46 -27.29
CA GLY A 578 3.37 -2.28 -26.56
C GLY A 578 3.93 -3.60 -26.01
N ASP A 579 4.96 -4.17 -26.65
CA ASP A 579 5.59 -5.44 -26.22
C ASP A 579 6.45 -5.25 -24.96
N LEU A 580 6.79 -4.02 -24.59
CA LEU A 580 7.50 -3.72 -23.35
C LEU A 580 6.59 -3.68 -22.10
N GLU A 581 5.27 -3.70 -22.26
CA GLU A 581 4.34 -4.14 -21.20
C GLU A 581 4.24 -5.69 -21.16
N GLU A 582 4.82 -6.40 -22.13
CA GLU A 582 5.05 -7.86 -22.13
C GLU A 582 6.55 -8.19 -22.08
N VAL A 583 7.34 -7.51 -21.24
CA VAL A 583 8.64 -8.05 -20.80
C VAL A 583 8.37 -9.30 -19.97
N ASN A 584 8.25 -10.43 -20.66
CA ASN A 584 8.21 -11.75 -20.07
C ASN A 584 9.56 -12.00 -19.41
N LEU A 585 9.60 -11.80 -18.08
CA LEU A 585 10.81 -11.86 -17.27
C LEU A 585 11.56 -13.19 -17.41
N ASP A 586 10.84 -14.31 -17.64
CA ASP A 586 11.44 -15.61 -17.91
C ASP A 586 12.39 -15.59 -19.12
N GLY A 587 12.08 -14.79 -20.16
CA GLY A 587 12.88 -14.69 -21.38
C GLY A 587 14.23 -13.99 -21.19
N ILE A 588 14.34 -13.08 -20.23
CA ILE A 588 15.61 -12.38 -19.92
C ILE A 588 16.37 -13.09 -18.79
N LEU A 589 15.65 -13.61 -17.79
CA LEU A 589 16.23 -14.35 -16.66
C LEU A 589 16.88 -15.67 -17.09
N THR A 590 16.36 -16.33 -18.14
CA THR A 590 16.97 -17.56 -18.69
C THR A 590 18.29 -17.34 -19.43
N HIS A 591 18.66 -16.10 -19.77
CA HIS A 591 19.75 -15.84 -20.72
C HIS A 591 21.03 -15.27 -20.09
N PHE A 592 20.96 -14.40 -19.06
CA PHE A 592 22.16 -13.73 -18.53
C PHE A 592 22.76 -14.33 -17.24
N MET A 593 22.10 -15.26 -16.52
CA MET A 593 22.73 -16.00 -15.40
C MET A 593 22.24 -17.47 -15.26
N PRO A 594 22.52 -18.37 -16.24
CA PRO A 594 22.04 -19.75 -16.19
C PRO A 594 22.37 -20.49 -14.89
N ASP A 595 23.63 -20.45 -14.43
CA ASP A 595 24.07 -21.26 -13.28
C ASP A 595 23.71 -20.66 -11.91
N ILE A 596 23.56 -19.33 -11.81
CA ILE A 596 23.33 -18.63 -10.53
C ILE A 596 21.83 -18.37 -10.29
N ILE A 597 21.06 -18.05 -11.34
CA ILE A 597 19.61 -17.83 -11.19
C ILE A 597 18.85 -19.16 -11.18
N ALA A 598 19.23 -20.18 -11.97
CA ALA A 598 18.60 -21.50 -11.84
C ALA A 598 18.84 -22.15 -10.46
N SER A 599 19.97 -21.84 -9.81
CA SER A 599 20.26 -22.27 -8.44
C SER A 599 19.62 -21.40 -7.34
N LEU A 600 18.80 -20.39 -7.71
CA LEU A 600 18.07 -19.50 -6.79
C LEU A 600 16.57 -19.30 -7.12
N HIS A 601 16.08 -19.59 -8.33
CA HIS A 601 14.66 -19.35 -8.73
C HIS A 601 13.66 -20.00 -7.77
N HIS A 602 13.98 -21.19 -7.28
CA HIS A 602 13.17 -21.93 -6.30
C HIS A 602 13.10 -21.28 -4.90
N LEU A 603 13.73 -20.13 -4.67
CA LEU A 603 13.67 -19.36 -3.41
C LEU A 603 12.84 -18.09 -3.53
N ILE A 604 12.36 -17.73 -4.73
CA ILE A 604 11.53 -16.55 -4.98
C ILE A 604 10.10 -17.02 -5.27
N MET A 605 9.12 -16.55 -4.51
CA MET A 605 7.70 -16.88 -4.65
C MET A 605 6.97 -15.69 -5.28
N ASP A 606 6.67 -15.81 -6.56
CA ASP A 606 5.92 -14.84 -7.37
C ASP A 606 4.43 -15.23 -7.51
N GLN A 607 3.66 -14.47 -8.29
CA GLN A 607 2.20 -14.64 -8.40
C GLN A 607 1.78 -15.86 -9.24
N THR A 608 2.64 -16.33 -10.14
CA THR A 608 2.39 -17.45 -11.07
C THR A 608 2.89 -18.79 -10.53
N SER A 609 3.83 -18.77 -9.58
CA SER A 609 4.35 -19.91 -8.81
C SER A 609 3.27 -20.89 -8.35
N LYS A 610 3.50 -22.20 -8.55
CA LYS A 610 2.62 -23.27 -8.07
C LYS A 610 2.90 -23.57 -6.61
N ILE A 611 2.05 -23.05 -5.73
CA ILE A 611 2.21 -23.15 -4.27
C ILE A 611 1.38 -24.34 -3.75
N VAL A 612 2.08 -25.38 -3.27
CA VAL A 612 1.46 -26.59 -2.73
C VAL A 612 1.48 -26.54 -1.20
N ILE A 613 0.30 -26.46 -0.59
CA ILE A 613 0.12 -26.29 0.85
C ILE A 613 -0.34 -27.61 1.48
N ILE A 614 0.56 -28.28 2.19
CA ILE A 614 0.32 -29.59 2.81
C ILE A 614 -0.33 -29.39 4.18
N GLY A 615 -1.64 -29.60 4.27
CA GLY A 615 -2.44 -29.54 5.48
C GLY A 615 -3.55 -28.49 5.43
N ALA A 616 -4.80 -28.93 5.28
CA ALA A 616 -6.00 -28.09 5.25
C ALA A 616 -6.49 -27.68 6.66
N GLY A 617 -5.53 -27.46 7.57
CA GLY A 617 -5.77 -26.98 8.93
C GLY A 617 -5.68 -25.46 9.05
N LEU A 618 -5.71 -24.97 10.29
CA LEU A 618 -5.59 -23.56 10.65
C LEU A 618 -4.46 -22.81 9.91
N PHE A 619 -3.23 -23.30 10.01
CA PHE A 619 -2.06 -22.67 9.39
C PHE A 619 -2.24 -22.66 7.87
N GLY A 620 -2.38 -23.83 7.24
CA GLY A 620 -2.45 -23.94 5.78
C GLY A 620 -3.59 -23.13 5.15
N LEU A 621 -4.80 -23.15 5.73
CA LEU A 621 -5.92 -22.35 5.21
C LEU A 621 -5.74 -20.84 5.41
N THR A 622 -5.22 -20.38 6.56
CA THR A 622 -4.95 -18.95 6.76
C THR A 622 -3.82 -18.45 5.86
N THR A 623 -2.80 -19.27 5.60
CA THR A 623 -1.74 -18.99 4.62
C THR A 623 -2.29 -18.99 3.20
N ALA A 624 -3.07 -19.99 2.80
CA ALA A 624 -3.67 -20.10 1.47
C ALA A 624 -4.52 -18.87 1.14
N LYS A 625 -5.45 -18.51 2.04
CA LYS A 625 -6.26 -17.30 1.88
C LYS A 625 -5.40 -16.03 1.79
N GLN A 626 -4.40 -15.88 2.65
CA GLN A 626 -3.57 -14.68 2.67
C GLN A 626 -2.72 -14.56 1.39
N LEU A 627 -2.22 -15.67 0.84
CA LEU A 627 -1.50 -15.68 -0.44
C LEU A 627 -2.42 -15.30 -1.61
N ALA A 628 -3.65 -15.83 -1.67
CA ALA A 628 -4.61 -15.42 -2.70
C ALA A 628 -4.97 -13.92 -2.61
N LEU A 629 -5.16 -13.39 -1.39
CA LEU A 629 -5.35 -11.96 -1.15
C LEU A 629 -4.10 -11.10 -1.44
N GLU A 630 -2.93 -11.72 -1.56
CA GLU A 630 -1.67 -11.06 -1.97
C GLU A 630 -1.39 -11.23 -3.48
N GLY A 631 -2.31 -11.85 -4.24
CA GLY A 631 -2.28 -11.98 -5.70
C GLY A 631 -1.85 -13.34 -6.25
N HIS A 632 -1.48 -14.30 -5.40
CA HIS A 632 -0.95 -15.59 -5.86
C HIS A 632 -2.08 -16.49 -6.39
N GLN A 633 -2.08 -16.79 -7.70
CA GLN A 633 -3.21 -17.46 -8.36
C GLN A 633 -3.14 -19.00 -8.28
N ASN A 634 -1.94 -19.59 -8.32
CA ASN A 634 -1.78 -21.04 -8.49
C ASN A 634 -1.56 -21.78 -7.15
N ILE A 635 -2.56 -21.68 -6.25
CA ILE A 635 -2.52 -22.28 -4.91
C ILE A 635 -3.30 -23.59 -4.87
N THR A 636 -2.65 -24.68 -4.44
CA THR A 636 -3.28 -25.98 -4.21
C THR A 636 -3.07 -26.45 -2.76
N VAL A 637 -4.15 -26.56 -1.99
CA VAL A 637 -4.14 -27.11 -0.63
C VAL A 637 -4.39 -28.62 -0.67
N ILE A 638 -3.51 -29.42 -0.06
CA ILE A 638 -3.59 -30.88 -0.08
C ILE A 638 -3.65 -31.48 1.33
N ASP A 639 -4.60 -32.38 1.57
CA ASP A 639 -4.81 -33.01 2.89
C ASP A 639 -5.42 -34.42 2.75
N ARG A 640 -5.44 -35.17 3.85
CA ARG A 640 -6.19 -36.44 3.98
C ARG A 640 -7.71 -36.22 3.83
N HIS A 641 -8.23 -35.04 4.21
CA HIS A 641 -9.66 -34.71 4.20
C HIS A 641 -9.95 -33.33 3.64
N MET A 642 -11.11 -33.15 3.00
CA MET A 642 -11.64 -31.79 2.80
C MET A 642 -11.92 -31.14 4.16
N PRO A 643 -11.54 -29.86 4.36
CA PRO A 643 -11.80 -29.19 5.63
C PRO A 643 -13.30 -29.00 5.93
N PRO A 644 -13.72 -28.94 7.21
CA PRO A 644 -12.89 -29.08 8.42
C PRO A 644 -12.39 -30.52 8.64
N VAL A 645 -11.07 -30.67 8.75
CA VAL A 645 -10.38 -31.97 8.87
C VAL A 645 -10.78 -32.66 10.19
N PRO A 646 -11.47 -33.84 10.19
CA PRO A 646 -12.20 -34.30 11.37
C PRO A 646 -11.35 -34.73 12.59
N ASP A 647 -10.08 -35.07 12.39
CA ASP A 647 -9.15 -35.44 13.46
C ASP A 647 -8.15 -34.32 13.84
N GLY A 648 -7.90 -33.38 12.92
CA GLY A 648 -7.01 -32.23 13.12
C GLY A 648 -7.41 -31.35 14.30
N SER A 649 -6.42 -30.75 14.98
CA SER A 649 -6.64 -29.90 16.15
C SER A 649 -7.37 -28.57 15.86
N SER A 650 -7.50 -28.18 14.59
CA SER A 650 -8.26 -27.01 14.15
C SER A 650 -9.77 -27.21 14.16
N SER A 651 -10.26 -28.45 14.09
CA SER A 651 -11.70 -28.77 13.97
C SER A 651 -12.27 -29.22 15.31
N ASP A 652 -13.32 -28.56 15.80
CA ASP A 652 -13.99 -28.93 17.06
C ASP A 652 -15.27 -28.13 17.27
N ILE A 653 -16.11 -28.49 18.24
CA ILE A 653 -17.25 -27.64 18.62
C ILE A 653 -16.84 -26.37 19.37
N SER A 654 -15.58 -26.29 19.84
CA SER A 654 -15.08 -25.13 20.58
C SER A 654 -13.54 -25.02 20.68
N ARG A 655 -13.02 -23.79 20.67
CA ARG A 655 -11.63 -23.40 21.00
C ARG A 655 -11.62 -22.08 21.78
N VAL A 656 -10.69 -21.94 22.73
CA VAL A 656 -10.61 -20.78 23.65
C VAL A 656 -9.98 -19.57 22.96
N ILE A 657 -10.64 -18.41 23.05
CA ILE A 657 -10.15 -17.11 22.58
C ILE A 657 -9.85 -16.25 23.82
N ARG A 658 -8.55 -16.02 24.12
CA ARG A 658 -8.08 -15.18 25.23
C ARG A 658 -6.71 -14.57 24.90
N PHE A 659 -6.44 -13.34 25.30
CA PHE A 659 -5.18 -12.64 25.01
C PHE A 659 -4.13 -12.71 26.12
N ASP A 660 -4.44 -13.29 27.27
CA ASP A 660 -3.56 -13.25 28.45
C ASP A 660 -2.29 -14.09 28.26
N TYR A 661 -1.16 -13.45 28.02
CA TYR A 661 0.16 -14.08 27.98
C TYR A 661 1.16 -13.27 28.79
N ALA A 662 2.09 -13.96 29.45
CA ALA A 662 3.28 -13.35 30.04
C ALA A 662 4.26 -12.81 28.98
N ASP A 663 4.36 -13.49 27.83
CA ASP A 663 5.14 -13.01 26.69
C ASP A 663 4.51 -11.77 26.06
N THR A 664 5.33 -10.78 25.67
CA THR A 664 4.82 -9.51 25.14
C THR A 664 4.22 -9.64 23.74
N ASP A 665 4.73 -10.55 22.93
CA ASP A 665 4.40 -10.61 21.51
C ASP A 665 3.12 -11.43 21.31
N TYR A 666 3.00 -12.60 21.97
CA TYR A 666 1.72 -13.33 21.99
C TYR A 666 0.61 -12.55 22.69
N CYS A 667 0.91 -11.80 23.76
CA CYS A 667 -0.07 -10.93 24.40
C CYS A 667 -0.57 -9.84 23.43
N SER A 668 0.31 -9.29 22.59
CA SER A 668 -0.03 -8.27 21.62
C SER A 668 -0.81 -8.83 20.43
N LEU A 669 -0.31 -9.89 19.80
CA LEU A 669 -0.92 -10.54 18.64
C LEU A 669 -2.26 -11.21 19.00
N ALA A 670 -2.39 -11.79 20.19
CA ALA A 670 -3.65 -12.39 20.63
C ALA A 670 -4.70 -11.33 21.00
N TYR A 671 -4.29 -10.13 21.41
CA TYR A 671 -5.20 -9.00 21.61
C TYR A 671 -5.74 -8.45 20.29
N GLU A 672 -4.89 -8.34 19.25
CA GLU A 672 -5.35 -8.02 17.89
C GLU A 672 -6.32 -9.09 17.36
N ALA A 673 -5.96 -10.37 17.51
CA ALA A 673 -6.83 -11.48 17.11
C ALA A 673 -8.17 -11.46 17.86
N TYR A 674 -8.17 -11.23 19.17
CA TYR A 674 -9.40 -11.07 19.97
C TYR A 674 -10.26 -9.89 19.50
N ARG A 675 -9.65 -8.74 19.18
CA ARG A 675 -10.37 -7.61 18.58
C ARG A 675 -11.04 -8.01 17.27
N LYS A 676 -10.34 -8.70 16.37
CA LYS A 676 -10.96 -9.20 15.13
C LYS A 676 -12.10 -10.19 15.42
N TRP A 677 -11.92 -11.18 16.29
CA TRP A 677 -12.99 -12.11 16.69
C TRP A 677 -14.24 -11.43 17.25
N SER A 678 -14.08 -10.33 17.99
CA SER A 678 -15.18 -9.63 18.67
C SER A 678 -15.78 -8.45 17.88
N GLN A 679 -15.08 -7.93 16.86
CA GLN A 679 -15.47 -6.72 16.11
C GLN A 679 -15.79 -6.99 14.63
N ASP A 680 -15.24 -8.05 14.02
CA ASP A 680 -15.53 -8.43 12.62
C ASP A 680 -16.89 -9.14 12.54
N PRO A 681 -17.89 -8.58 11.80
CA PRO A 681 -19.23 -9.15 11.72
C PRO A 681 -19.28 -10.60 11.23
N LYS A 682 -18.27 -11.05 10.47
CA LYS A 682 -18.26 -12.39 9.88
C LYS A 682 -18.11 -13.51 10.92
N TYR A 683 -17.63 -13.22 12.13
CA TYR A 683 -17.55 -14.21 13.21
C TYR A 683 -18.80 -14.27 14.09
N LYS A 684 -19.86 -13.50 13.77
CA LYS A 684 -21.15 -13.55 14.49
C LYS A 684 -21.78 -14.93 14.36
N GLY A 685 -22.10 -15.58 15.49
CA GLY A 685 -22.58 -16.96 15.53
C GLY A 685 -21.46 -18.02 15.45
N ILE A 686 -20.20 -17.59 15.42
CA ILE A 686 -19.00 -18.44 15.49
C ILE A 686 -18.21 -18.13 16.75
N PHE A 687 -17.92 -16.86 17.03
CA PHE A 687 -17.36 -16.40 18.30
C PHE A 687 -18.46 -16.03 19.31
N TYR A 688 -18.23 -16.45 20.54
CA TYR A 688 -19.10 -16.24 21.69
C TYR A 688 -18.26 -15.64 22.82
N GLN A 689 -18.43 -14.34 23.07
CA GLN A 689 -17.81 -13.68 24.20
C GLN A 689 -18.41 -14.23 25.51
N THR A 690 -17.55 -14.63 26.44
CA THR A 690 -17.96 -15.12 27.76
C THR A 690 -16.89 -14.85 28.80
N ASP A 691 -17.32 -14.70 30.04
CA ASP A 691 -16.45 -14.69 31.21
C ASP A 691 -15.58 -15.95 31.26
N TYR A 692 -14.31 -15.78 31.62
CA TYR A 692 -13.39 -16.88 31.87
C TYR A 692 -12.50 -16.64 33.09
N ILE A 693 -12.22 -17.74 33.79
CA ILE A 693 -11.52 -17.81 35.07
C ILE A 693 -10.24 -18.61 34.84
N ILE A 694 -9.11 -17.99 35.17
CA ILE A 694 -7.80 -18.61 35.21
C ILE A 694 -7.46 -18.87 36.67
N ALA A 695 -7.36 -20.15 37.03
CA ALA A 695 -7.12 -20.62 38.40
C ALA A 695 -5.90 -21.55 38.49
N GLY A 696 -5.43 -21.77 39.71
CA GLY A 696 -4.42 -22.74 40.06
C GLY A 696 -4.31 -22.91 41.57
N SER A 697 -3.58 -23.94 42.01
CA SER A 697 -3.23 -24.18 43.41
C SER A 697 -1.76 -23.81 43.63
N ARG A 698 -1.46 -22.87 44.52
CA ARG A 698 -0.08 -22.45 44.80
C ARG A 698 0.61 -23.45 45.73
N SER A 699 1.54 -24.23 45.16
CA SER A 699 2.36 -25.22 45.87
C SER A 699 3.72 -24.70 46.34
N THR A 700 4.26 -23.63 45.74
CA THR A 700 5.57 -23.05 46.09
C THR A 700 5.50 -21.52 46.27
N PRO A 701 6.52 -20.88 46.90
CA PRO A 701 6.58 -19.42 47.04
C PRO A 701 6.97 -18.66 45.76
N GLU A 702 7.28 -19.35 44.67
CA GLU A 702 7.79 -18.75 43.43
C GLU A 702 6.69 -18.04 42.61
N LYS A 703 7.10 -17.18 41.67
CA LYS A 703 6.16 -16.49 40.77
C LYS A 703 5.58 -17.46 39.75
N SER A 704 4.29 -17.77 39.89
CA SER A 704 3.57 -18.68 39.00
C SER A 704 3.43 -18.12 37.57
N TRP A 705 2.99 -18.97 36.63
CA TRP A 705 2.58 -18.53 35.29
C TRP A 705 1.48 -17.46 35.36
N THR A 706 0.58 -17.57 36.35
CA THR A 706 -0.46 -16.60 36.70
C THR A 706 0.14 -15.24 37.07
N ASP A 707 1.12 -15.19 37.97
CA ASP A 707 1.80 -13.93 38.37
C ASP A 707 2.49 -13.24 37.19
N LYS A 708 3.19 -14.02 36.35
CA LYS A 708 3.90 -13.50 35.16
C LYS A 708 2.91 -12.91 34.15
N THR A 709 1.77 -13.58 33.94
CA THR A 709 0.72 -13.15 33.03
C THR A 709 0.01 -11.90 33.55
N ILE A 710 -0.35 -11.87 34.83
CA ILE A 710 -0.94 -10.68 35.47
C ILE A 710 -0.01 -9.47 35.34
N ALA A 711 1.30 -9.62 35.63
CA ALA A 711 2.25 -8.52 35.52
C ALA A 711 2.35 -7.94 34.09
N GLN A 712 2.13 -8.76 33.06
CA GLN A 712 2.10 -8.31 31.66
C GLN A 712 0.75 -7.65 31.30
N LEU A 713 -0.37 -8.07 31.90
CA LEU A 713 -1.67 -7.38 31.79
C LEU A 713 -1.63 -6.00 32.49
N ASP A 714 -1.08 -5.93 33.70
CA ASP A 714 -0.83 -4.69 34.45
C ASP A 714 0.02 -3.72 33.61
N LYS A 715 1.17 -4.19 33.08
CA LYS A 715 2.08 -3.40 32.23
C LYS A 715 1.42 -2.86 30.96
N ARG A 716 0.43 -3.56 30.41
CA ARG A 716 -0.32 -3.16 29.20
C ARG A 716 -1.66 -2.48 29.50
N GLN A 717 -2.00 -2.27 30.78
CA GLN A 717 -3.28 -1.71 31.23
C GLN A 717 -4.51 -2.47 30.68
N LEU A 718 -4.38 -3.79 30.52
CA LEU A 718 -5.44 -4.66 30.01
C LEU A 718 -6.37 -5.13 31.14
N PRO A 719 -7.69 -5.28 30.88
CA PRO A 719 -8.67 -5.57 31.92
C PRO A 719 -8.54 -7.00 32.45
N TYR A 720 -8.49 -7.13 33.78
CA TYR A 720 -8.64 -8.39 34.51
C TYR A 720 -9.15 -8.09 35.93
N THR A 721 -9.46 -9.11 36.72
CA THR A 721 -9.84 -8.97 38.13
C THR A 721 -9.27 -10.14 38.93
N ARG A 722 -8.42 -9.88 39.93
CA ARG A 722 -7.90 -10.93 40.83
C ARG A 722 -9.05 -11.54 41.65
N LEU A 723 -9.01 -12.84 41.84
CA LEU A 723 -9.94 -13.59 42.66
C LEU A 723 -9.27 -13.93 43.99
N ALA A 724 -9.92 -13.64 45.12
CA ALA A 724 -9.26 -13.67 46.42
C ALA A 724 -9.08 -15.09 46.99
N ASN A 725 -10.00 -16.00 46.66
CA ASN A 725 -10.03 -17.41 47.05
C ASN A 725 -11.19 -18.12 46.31
N ALA A 726 -11.35 -19.43 46.53
CA ALA A 726 -12.43 -20.20 45.93
C ALA A 726 -13.83 -19.73 46.36
N ASP A 727 -14.04 -19.28 47.60
CA ASP A 727 -15.37 -18.86 48.09
C ASP A 727 -15.80 -17.51 47.53
N ASP A 728 -14.88 -16.55 47.41
CA ASP A 728 -15.08 -15.30 46.64
C ASP A 728 -15.41 -15.60 45.17
N THR A 729 -14.76 -16.62 44.58
CA THR A 729 -15.03 -17.07 43.21
C THR A 729 -16.43 -17.67 43.08
N LYS A 730 -16.84 -18.54 44.01
CA LYS A 730 -18.20 -19.13 44.06
C LYS A 730 -19.28 -18.09 44.36
N GLN A 731 -18.98 -17.04 45.14
CA GLN A 731 -19.91 -15.92 45.34
C GLN A 731 -20.12 -15.08 44.06
N LYS A 732 -19.07 -14.87 43.26
CA LYS A 732 -19.19 -14.22 41.94
C LYS A 732 -19.85 -15.12 40.89
N PHE A 733 -19.60 -16.43 40.97
CA PHE A 733 -20.12 -17.43 40.03
C PHE A 733 -20.82 -18.59 40.78
N PRO A 734 -22.05 -18.40 41.31
CA PRO A 734 -22.78 -19.43 42.08
C PRO A 734 -23.15 -20.69 41.30
N ILE A 735 -22.89 -20.69 39.99
CA ILE A 735 -23.00 -21.85 39.11
C ILE A 735 -21.86 -22.86 39.28
N LEU A 736 -20.73 -22.44 39.88
CA LEU A 736 -19.61 -23.31 40.20
C LEU A 736 -19.82 -23.90 41.60
N THR A 737 -20.03 -25.21 41.65
CA THR A 737 -20.52 -25.95 42.82
C THR A 737 -19.44 -26.79 43.52
N GLY A 738 -18.29 -27.00 42.88
CA GLY A 738 -17.16 -27.77 43.42
C GLY A 738 -16.21 -26.96 44.30
N GLU A 739 -15.13 -27.60 44.74
CA GLU A 739 -14.11 -26.99 45.61
C GLU A 739 -13.23 -25.94 44.89
N LEU A 740 -13.19 -25.97 43.56
CA LEU A 740 -12.22 -25.25 42.72
C LEU A 740 -10.76 -25.66 43.06
N ALA A 741 -9.77 -24.90 42.57
CA ALA A 741 -8.34 -25.22 42.68
C ALA A 741 -7.76 -25.06 44.11
N GLN A 742 -8.31 -25.79 45.08
CA GLN A 742 -7.86 -25.87 46.47
C GLN A 742 -6.91 -27.07 46.70
N PRO A 743 -6.06 -27.04 47.74
CA PRO A 743 -5.81 -25.91 48.65
C PRO A 743 -5.02 -24.78 47.95
N ASN A 744 -4.91 -23.63 48.61
CA ASN A 744 -4.12 -22.48 48.16
C ASN A 744 -4.55 -21.93 46.78
N PHE A 745 -5.86 -21.77 46.56
CA PHE A 745 -6.41 -21.15 45.35
C PHE A 745 -5.71 -19.81 45.03
N GLU A 746 -5.17 -19.71 43.81
CA GLU A 746 -4.82 -18.45 43.16
C GLU A 746 -5.58 -18.31 41.84
N GLY A 747 -5.91 -17.09 41.44
CA GLY A 747 -6.54 -16.89 40.15
C GLY A 747 -6.97 -15.46 39.81
N TYR A 748 -7.44 -15.30 38.58
CA TYR A 748 -8.09 -14.10 38.09
C TYR A 748 -9.22 -14.44 37.11
N TRP A 749 -10.12 -13.48 36.94
CA TRP A 749 -11.21 -13.50 35.97
C TRP A 749 -11.00 -12.39 34.93
N ASN A 750 -11.40 -12.65 33.69
CA ASN A 750 -11.48 -11.66 32.63
C ASN A 750 -12.80 -11.84 31.85
N LYS A 751 -13.38 -10.70 31.43
CA LYS A 751 -14.59 -10.62 30.59
C LYS A 751 -14.29 -10.54 29.09
N SER A 752 -13.03 -10.29 28.75
CA SER A 752 -12.58 -9.90 27.41
C SER A 752 -12.01 -11.08 26.65
N GLY A 753 -12.85 -12.08 26.41
CA GLY A 753 -12.50 -13.32 25.71
C GLY A 753 -13.70 -14.23 25.58
N GLY A 754 -13.45 -15.52 25.38
CA GLY A 754 -14.51 -16.52 25.32
C GLY A 754 -14.11 -17.73 24.50
N TRP A 755 -15.00 -18.19 23.64
CA TRP A 755 -14.74 -19.34 22.77
C TRP A 755 -15.29 -19.12 21.36
N ALA A 756 -14.74 -19.85 20.40
CA ALA A 756 -15.26 -19.91 19.04
C ALA A 756 -15.58 -21.35 18.64
N ASP A 757 -16.68 -21.56 17.90
CA ASP A 757 -16.97 -22.81 17.21
C ASP A 757 -15.94 -23.03 16.11
N ALA A 758 -15.00 -23.93 16.37
CA ALA A 758 -13.84 -24.11 15.53
C ALA A 758 -14.18 -24.82 14.20
N SER A 759 -15.23 -25.64 14.19
CA SER A 759 -15.71 -26.31 12.97
C SER A 759 -16.43 -25.32 12.06
N LYS A 760 -17.26 -24.41 12.60
CA LYS A 760 -17.84 -23.31 11.81
C LYS A 760 -16.75 -22.37 11.27
N ALA A 761 -15.80 -21.96 12.11
CA ALA A 761 -14.70 -21.07 11.71
C ALA A 761 -13.83 -21.65 10.57
N ILE A 762 -13.43 -22.93 10.67
CA ILE A 762 -12.63 -23.59 9.63
C ILE A 762 -13.47 -23.89 8.37
N LYS A 763 -14.77 -24.19 8.51
CA LYS A 763 -15.67 -24.31 7.36
C LYS A 763 -15.78 -22.99 6.60
N GLN A 764 -16.05 -21.87 7.31
CA GLN A 764 -16.07 -20.54 6.69
C GLN A 764 -14.73 -20.20 6.05
N LEU A 765 -13.61 -20.44 6.73
CA LEU A 765 -12.28 -20.13 6.16
C LEU A 765 -11.99 -20.94 4.89
N ARG A 766 -12.45 -22.20 4.81
CA ARG A 766 -12.44 -22.98 3.56
C ARG A 766 -13.33 -22.36 2.49
N ASP A 767 -14.55 -21.99 2.83
CA ASP A 767 -15.52 -21.43 1.87
C ASP A 767 -14.95 -20.10 1.31
N GLU A 768 -14.37 -19.25 2.17
CA GLU A 768 -13.58 -18.07 1.80
C GLU A 768 -12.31 -18.38 0.96
N CYS A 769 -11.75 -19.59 1.03
CA CYS A 769 -10.65 -20.02 0.16
C CYS A 769 -11.16 -20.47 -1.23
N LEU A 770 -12.29 -21.17 -1.27
CA LEU A 770 -12.92 -21.63 -2.52
C LEU A 770 -13.44 -20.46 -3.36
N GLU A 771 -14.00 -19.44 -2.70
CA GLU A 771 -14.39 -18.15 -3.31
C GLU A 771 -13.19 -17.40 -3.93
N LEU A 772 -11.98 -17.59 -3.38
CA LEU A 772 -10.71 -17.05 -3.90
C LEU A 772 -10.02 -17.99 -4.91
N GLY A 773 -10.73 -18.98 -5.47
CA GLY A 773 -10.22 -19.87 -6.53
C GLY A 773 -9.22 -20.94 -6.09
N ILE A 774 -8.96 -21.08 -4.78
CA ILE A 774 -7.94 -21.98 -4.25
C ILE A 774 -8.32 -23.44 -4.48
N SER A 775 -7.44 -24.20 -5.13
CA SER A 775 -7.66 -25.61 -5.45
C SER A 775 -7.43 -26.52 -4.24
N PHE A 776 -8.18 -27.62 -4.17
CA PHE A 776 -8.09 -28.61 -3.09
C PHE A 776 -7.91 -30.04 -3.61
N ILE A 777 -6.98 -30.80 -3.02
CA ILE A 777 -6.83 -32.25 -3.26
C ILE A 777 -6.98 -32.99 -1.91
N ALA A 778 -7.91 -33.94 -1.85
CA ALA A 778 -8.27 -34.66 -0.63
C ALA A 778 -8.13 -36.19 -0.79
N GLY A 779 -8.27 -36.95 0.31
CA GLY A 779 -8.26 -38.42 0.27
C GLY A 779 -6.86 -38.99 0.00
N ARG A 780 -6.76 -40.13 -0.70
CA ARG A 780 -5.46 -40.76 -1.02
C ARG A 780 -4.55 -39.84 -1.85
N ALA A 781 -5.15 -39.10 -2.79
CA ALA A 781 -4.50 -38.09 -3.61
C ALA A 781 -3.89 -36.94 -2.79
N GLY A 782 -4.57 -36.48 -1.73
CA GLY A 782 -4.07 -35.41 -0.85
C GLY A 782 -3.26 -35.89 0.36
N THR A 783 -3.19 -37.21 0.61
CA THR A 783 -2.45 -37.77 1.75
C THR A 783 -0.95 -37.80 1.45
N VAL A 784 -0.23 -36.75 1.85
CA VAL A 784 1.23 -36.66 1.71
C VAL A 784 1.96 -37.59 2.68
N ILE A 785 2.98 -38.27 2.18
CA ILE A 785 3.88 -39.18 2.93
C ILE A 785 5.35 -38.76 2.90
N GLY A 786 5.72 -37.80 2.06
CA GLY A 786 7.09 -37.32 1.88
C GLY A 786 7.22 -36.44 0.63
N PHE A 787 8.45 -36.23 0.18
CA PHE A 787 8.77 -35.36 -0.95
C PHE A 787 9.67 -36.05 -1.99
N ASP A 788 9.61 -35.58 -3.24
CA ASP A 788 10.66 -35.79 -4.24
C ASP A 788 11.50 -34.51 -4.32
N SER A 789 12.80 -34.62 -4.02
CA SER A 789 13.77 -33.53 -4.10
C SER A 789 14.98 -33.91 -4.95
N ASP A 790 15.64 -32.92 -5.54
CA ASP A 790 16.93 -33.12 -6.19
C ASP A 790 18.09 -33.23 -5.17
N ALA A 791 19.30 -33.48 -5.68
CA ALA A 791 20.52 -33.61 -4.88
C ALA A 791 20.98 -32.28 -4.23
N GLN A 792 20.29 -31.18 -4.53
CA GLN A 792 20.57 -29.83 -4.05
C GLN A 792 19.53 -29.37 -3.00
N GLY A 793 18.62 -30.26 -2.57
CA GLY A 793 17.61 -30.00 -1.55
C GLY A 793 16.38 -29.25 -2.07
N VAL A 794 16.12 -29.23 -3.38
CA VAL A 794 14.94 -28.56 -3.94
C VAL A 794 13.84 -29.58 -4.21
N VAL A 795 12.72 -29.44 -3.51
CA VAL A 795 11.51 -30.25 -3.70
C VAL A 795 10.88 -29.93 -5.06
N LYS A 796 10.49 -30.96 -5.81
CA LYS A 796 9.78 -30.86 -7.10
C LYS A 796 8.34 -31.39 -7.02
N ALA A 797 8.04 -32.23 -6.03
CA ALA A 797 6.70 -32.74 -5.78
C ALA A 797 6.50 -33.28 -4.35
N ALA A 798 5.26 -33.27 -3.87
CA ALA A 798 4.81 -34.00 -2.70
C ALA A 798 4.39 -35.43 -3.10
N LYS A 799 4.92 -36.44 -2.40
CA LYS A 799 4.57 -37.87 -2.59
C LYS A 799 3.28 -38.19 -1.86
N THR A 800 2.37 -38.93 -2.51
CA THR A 800 1.02 -39.22 -2.02
C THR A 800 0.78 -40.72 -1.80
N VAL A 801 -0.24 -41.10 -1.01
CA VAL A 801 -0.65 -42.51 -0.80
C VAL A 801 -1.34 -43.15 -2.03
N GLU A 802 -1.64 -42.34 -3.05
CA GLU A 802 -2.08 -42.81 -4.36
C GLU A 802 -0.90 -43.10 -5.32
N GLY A 803 0.30 -42.62 -5.00
CA GLY A 803 1.50 -42.78 -5.83
C GLY A 803 1.64 -41.73 -6.93
N THR A 804 0.59 -41.00 -7.29
CA THR A 804 0.66 -39.83 -8.17
C THR A 804 1.19 -38.62 -7.39
N PRO A 805 2.37 -38.07 -7.74
CA PRO A 805 2.99 -36.99 -6.96
C PRO A 805 2.45 -35.61 -7.38
N VAL A 806 2.13 -34.77 -6.39
CA VAL A 806 1.63 -33.40 -6.63
C VAL A 806 2.81 -32.46 -6.84
N ARG A 807 3.00 -31.99 -8.08
CA ARG A 807 4.08 -31.06 -8.46
C ARG A 807 3.76 -29.62 -8.04
N GLY A 808 4.82 -28.87 -7.76
CA GLY A 808 4.77 -27.47 -7.38
C GLY A 808 6.16 -26.86 -7.38
N ASP A 809 6.21 -25.53 -7.29
CA ASP A 809 7.45 -24.75 -7.28
C ASP A 809 7.85 -24.37 -5.85
N HIS A 810 6.85 -24.14 -4.99
CA HIS A 810 6.99 -23.88 -3.56
C HIS A 810 6.08 -24.77 -2.73
N PHE A 811 6.56 -25.21 -1.57
CA PHE A 811 5.84 -26.15 -0.70
C PHE A 811 5.71 -25.58 0.71
N ILE A 812 4.52 -25.67 1.30
CA ILE A 812 4.23 -25.15 2.65
C ILE A 812 3.70 -26.30 3.52
N LEU A 813 4.53 -26.82 4.43
CA LEU A 813 4.14 -27.90 5.35
C LEU A 813 3.43 -27.33 6.59
N ALA A 814 2.11 -27.42 6.56
CA ALA A 814 1.18 -26.97 7.59
C ALA A 814 0.39 -28.12 8.26
N ALA A 815 0.86 -29.37 8.10
CA ALA A 815 0.19 -30.60 8.53
C ALA A 815 0.10 -30.82 10.06
N GLY A 816 0.50 -29.84 10.87
CA GLY A 816 0.43 -29.89 12.32
C GLY A 816 1.13 -31.11 12.90
N ALA A 817 0.40 -31.94 13.65
CA ALA A 817 0.97 -33.10 14.33
C ALA A 817 1.47 -34.20 13.38
N TRP A 818 1.06 -34.18 12.10
CA TRP A 818 1.53 -35.13 11.08
C TRP A 818 2.82 -34.68 10.38
N SER A 819 3.29 -33.43 10.56
CA SER A 819 4.54 -32.95 9.97
C SER A 819 5.75 -33.79 10.40
N SER A 820 5.76 -34.33 11.62
CA SER A 820 6.79 -35.26 12.13
C SER A 820 6.74 -36.66 11.51
N GLY A 821 5.72 -37.02 10.72
CA GLY A 821 5.75 -38.21 9.86
C GLY A 821 6.42 -37.95 8.50
N ILE A 822 6.48 -36.68 8.07
CA ILE A 822 6.77 -36.29 6.69
C ILE A 822 8.22 -35.79 6.52
N VAL A 823 8.74 -34.99 7.46
CA VAL A 823 10.11 -34.41 7.38
C VAL A 823 10.89 -34.56 8.70
N PRO A 824 12.24 -34.48 8.67
CA PRO A 824 13.05 -34.46 9.88
C PRO A 824 12.67 -33.26 10.74
N THR A 825 12.53 -33.44 12.06
CA THR A 825 12.13 -32.35 12.95
C THR A 825 13.17 -32.01 14.01
N TYR A 826 14.40 -32.54 13.91
CA TYR A 826 15.60 -32.18 14.70
C TYR A 826 15.36 -31.94 16.19
N ASN A 827 14.40 -32.66 16.78
CA ASN A 827 13.90 -32.47 18.15
C ASN A 827 13.36 -31.04 18.46
N SER A 828 13.15 -30.20 17.44
CA SER A 828 12.51 -28.87 17.47
C SER A 828 10.98 -28.95 17.67
N THR A 829 10.37 -30.10 17.37
CA THR A 829 8.94 -30.34 17.57
C THR A 829 8.63 -31.73 18.10
N LEU A 830 7.57 -31.84 18.90
CA LEU A 830 7.04 -33.09 19.43
C LEU A 830 5.51 -33.15 19.27
N SER A 831 5.00 -34.16 18.56
CA SER A 831 3.56 -34.38 18.44
C SER A 831 3.01 -35.01 19.72
N THR A 832 2.15 -34.28 20.44
CA THR A 832 1.51 -34.74 21.68
C THR A 832 -0.01 -34.83 21.52
N ALA A 833 -0.61 -35.79 22.21
CA ALA A 833 -2.05 -35.98 22.29
C ALA A 833 -2.59 -35.48 23.64
N GLN A 834 -3.70 -34.76 23.60
CA GLN A 834 -4.39 -34.26 24.79
C GLN A 834 -5.78 -34.88 24.92
N ALA A 835 -6.24 -35.06 26.15
CA ALA A 835 -7.53 -35.67 26.45
C ALA A 835 -8.68 -34.64 26.34
N ILE A 836 -9.78 -35.03 25.70
CA ILE A 836 -11.02 -34.26 25.61
C ILE A 836 -12.19 -35.16 26.02
N GLY A 837 -13.10 -34.64 26.85
CA GLY A 837 -14.36 -35.26 27.24
C GLY A 837 -15.56 -34.43 26.77
N TYR A 838 -16.65 -35.11 26.41
CA TYR A 838 -17.93 -34.56 25.99
C TYR A 838 -19.04 -35.21 26.82
N LEU A 839 -19.87 -34.40 27.46
CA LEU A 839 -21.02 -34.82 28.25
C LEU A 839 -22.31 -34.25 27.65
N ARG A 840 -23.28 -35.12 27.35
CA ARG A 840 -24.60 -34.71 26.86
C ARG A 840 -25.42 -34.10 27.98
N LEU A 841 -25.89 -32.88 27.79
CA LEU A 841 -26.82 -32.22 28.70
C LEU A 841 -28.28 -32.46 28.27
N THR A 842 -29.18 -32.54 29.25
CA THR A 842 -30.63 -32.41 29.07
C THR A 842 -31.02 -30.95 28.80
N ASP A 843 -32.26 -30.69 28.40
CA ASP A 843 -32.71 -29.33 28.11
C ASP A 843 -32.75 -28.43 29.36
N ASP A 844 -33.09 -28.97 30.54
CA ASP A 844 -32.99 -28.24 31.81
C ASP A 844 -31.53 -27.95 32.20
N GLU A 845 -30.61 -28.89 31.93
CA GLU A 845 -29.17 -28.67 32.13
C GLU A 845 -28.62 -27.62 31.15
N MET A 846 -29.07 -27.61 29.88
CA MET A 846 -28.71 -26.58 28.91
C MET A 846 -29.17 -25.18 29.34
N ILE A 847 -30.36 -25.07 29.95
CA ILE A 847 -30.84 -23.81 30.54
C ILE A 847 -30.01 -23.43 31.77
N LYS A 848 -29.79 -24.36 32.71
CA LYS A 848 -28.99 -24.14 33.93
C LYS A 848 -27.57 -23.67 33.60
N TYR A 849 -26.91 -24.32 32.65
CA TYR A 849 -25.50 -24.08 32.33
C TYR A 849 -25.25 -23.09 31.19
N LYS A 850 -26.28 -22.42 30.65
CA LYS A 850 -26.16 -21.48 29.52
C LYS A 850 -25.08 -20.40 29.71
N ASN A 851 -24.94 -19.89 30.92
CA ASN A 851 -23.98 -18.85 31.29
C ASN A 851 -22.78 -19.39 32.11
N LEU A 852 -22.46 -20.68 31.99
CA LEU A 852 -21.30 -21.29 32.64
C LEU A 852 -20.00 -20.65 32.10
N PRO A 853 -19.14 -20.04 32.95
CA PRO A 853 -17.88 -19.45 32.48
C PRO A 853 -16.91 -20.53 31.99
N ILE A 854 -15.89 -20.11 31.24
CA ILE A 854 -14.73 -20.97 30.96
C ILE A 854 -13.81 -20.96 32.18
N TYR A 855 -13.80 -22.03 32.96
CA TYR A 855 -12.84 -22.29 34.04
C TYR A 855 -11.62 -23.03 33.49
N MET A 856 -10.42 -22.63 33.91
CA MET A 856 -9.14 -23.28 33.58
C MET A 856 -8.29 -23.40 34.84
N ASN A 857 -7.88 -24.62 35.21
CA ASN A 857 -6.92 -24.87 36.27
C ASN A 857 -5.54 -25.20 35.67
N TYR A 858 -4.59 -24.27 35.76
CA TYR A 858 -3.24 -24.45 35.17
C TYR A 858 -2.36 -25.44 35.95
N ALA A 859 -2.68 -25.75 37.21
CA ALA A 859 -1.93 -26.76 37.97
C ALA A 859 -2.23 -28.19 37.48
N THR A 860 -3.45 -28.45 36.99
CA THR A 860 -3.87 -29.76 36.44
C THR A 860 -3.87 -29.81 34.91
N GLY A 861 -3.94 -28.64 34.28
CA GLY A 861 -4.17 -28.44 32.84
C GLY A 861 -5.65 -28.51 32.44
N TRP A 862 -6.59 -28.72 33.36
CA TRP A 862 -8.00 -28.96 33.04
C TRP A 862 -8.76 -27.66 32.68
N PHE A 863 -9.65 -27.72 31.69
CA PHE A 863 -10.54 -26.61 31.34
C PHE A 863 -11.86 -27.07 30.69
N ASN A 864 -12.93 -26.28 30.83
CA ASN A 864 -14.22 -26.49 30.16
C ASN A 864 -14.49 -25.49 29.02
N PHE A 865 -15.69 -25.60 28.46
CA PHE A 865 -16.38 -24.59 27.68
C PHE A 865 -17.80 -24.40 28.23
N PRO A 866 -18.51 -23.30 27.90
CA PRO A 866 -19.96 -23.26 28.06
C PRO A 866 -20.62 -24.33 27.17
N PRO A 867 -21.86 -24.76 27.45
CA PRO A 867 -22.56 -25.74 26.63
C PRO A 867 -22.73 -25.29 25.18
N HIS A 868 -22.40 -26.17 24.24
CA HIS A 868 -22.58 -25.90 22.81
C HIS A 868 -24.04 -26.16 22.39
N GLU A 869 -24.73 -25.10 21.93
CA GLU A 869 -26.18 -25.07 21.73
C GLU A 869 -26.66 -26.14 20.73
N ASP A 870 -26.10 -26.17 19.50
CA ASP A 870 -26.54 -27.09 18.44
C ASP A 870 -26.37 -28.57 18.79
N THR A 871 -25.39 -28.91 19.64
CA THR A 871 -25.04 -30.31 19.97
C THR A 871 -25.52 -30.75 21.35
N LYS A 872 -25.96 -29.80 22.20
CA LYS A 872 -26.30 -30.02 23.62
C LYS A 872 -25.16 -30.65 24.42
N MET A 873 -23.93 -30.25 24.14
CA MET A 873 -22.70 -30.81 24.74
C MET A 873 -22.03 -29.83 25.70
N LEU A 874 -21.80 -30.27 26.94
CA LEU A 874 -20.73 -29.72 27.77
C LEU A 874 -19.42 -30.40 27.36
N LYS A 875 -18.38 -29.61 27.09
CA LYS A 875 -17.06 -30.12 26.72
C LYS A 875 -15.99 -29.61 27.67
N PHE A 876 -15.03 -30.47 27.94
CA PHE A 876 -13.86 -30.20 28.77
C PHE A 876 -12.64 -30.97 28.26
N ALA A 877 -11.45 -30.52 28.62
CA ALA A 877 -10.19 -31.07 28.12
C ALA A 877 -9.07 -30.86 29.13
N VAL A 878 -7.94 -31.55 28.92
CA VAL A 878 -6.73 -31.39 29.72
C VAL A 878 -5.57 -30.98 28.83
N HIS A 879 -5.11 -29.74 28.97
CA HIS A 879 -3.92 -29.17 28.33
C HIS A 879 -2.71 -29.36 29.25
N GLY A 880 -2.09 -30.54 29.19
CA GLY A 880 -0.94 -30.90 30.00
C GLY A 880 0.25 -31.36 29.16
N TRP A 881 1.14 -32.11 29.80
CA TRP A 881 2.27 -32.75 29.14
C TRP A 881 1.88 -33.74 28.03
N GLY A 882 0.68 -34.33 28.15
CA GLY A 882 0.03 -35.14 27.12
C GLY A 882 0.64 -36.53 26.95
N TYR A 883 0.19 -37.18 25.88
CA TYR A 883 0.58 -38.54 25.52
C TYR A 883 1.35 -38.57 24.20
N THR A 884 2.34 -39.45 24.09
CA THR A 884 3.09 -39.70 22.85
C THR A 884 2.76 -41.06 22.24
N ARG A 885 3.00 -41.21 20.94
CA ARG A 885 2.89 -42.47 20.19
C ARG A 885 4.12 -42.59 19.30
N ALA A 886 5.17 -43.23 19.80
CA ALA A 886 6.30 -43.63 18.96
C ALA A 886 5.80 -44.45 17.75
N PRO A 887 6.34 -44.23 16.53
CA PRO A 887 5.90 -44.89 15.30
C PRO A 887 5.82 -46.42 15.42
N SER A 888 4.89 -47.01 14.69
CA SER A 888 4.80 -48.46 14.51
C SER A 888 5.48 -48.92 13.22
N GLU A 889 5.92 -50.17 13.21
CA GLU A 889 6.17 -50.89 11.95
C GLU A 889 4.87 -50.92 11.13
N GLY A 890 4.95 -50.47 9.87
CA GLY A 890 3.79 -50.28 8.98
C GLY A 890 3.15 -48.88 9.00
N ASP A 891 3.61 -47.93 9.81
CA ASP A 891 3.23 -46.52 9.63
C ASP A 891 3.94 -45.93 8.39
N ASN A 892 3.21 -45.28 7.48
CA ASN A 892 3.73 -44.69 6.22
C ASN A 892 4.49 -43.37 6.43
N ASN A 893 5.43 -43.33 7.38
CA ASN A 893 6.25 -42.16 7.67
C ASN A 893 7.55 -42.18 6.83
N SER A 894 7.90 -41.05 6.20
CA SER A 894 9.23 -40.86 5.61
C SER A 894 10.34 -40.88 6.67
N VAL A 895 10.05 -40.40 7.89
CA VAL A 895 11.05 -40.26 8.95
C VAL A 895 10.86 -41.29 10.06
N LYS A 896 11.88 -42.11 10.28
CA LYS A 896 11.89 -43.22 11.24
C LYS A 896 12.57 -42.88 12.58
N SER A 897 13.22 -41.73 12.68
CA SER A 897 13.92 -41.25 13.89
C SER A 897 13.01 -40.45 14.85
N ASN A 898 11.82 -40.02 14.40
CA ASN A 898 10.96 -39.14 15.18
C ASN A 898 10.20 -39.92 16.28
N ILE A 899 10.24 -39.39 17.50
CA ILE A 899 9.81 -40.10 18.73
C ILE A 899 8.28 -40.12 18.97
N SER A 900 7.49 -39.36 18.22
CA SER A 900 6.02 -39.38 18.32
C SER A 900 5.34 -38.92 17.04
N VAL A 901 4.35 -39.70 16.59
CA VAL A 901 3.49 -39.40 15.43
C VAL A 901 2.04 -39.84 15.72
N PRO A 902 1.02 -39.08 15.27
CA PRO A 902 -0.37 -39.52 15.35
C PRO A 902 -0.62 -40.82 14.55
N PRO A 903 -1.76 -41.51 14.76
CA PRO A 903 -2.14 -42.65 13.92
C PRO A 903 -2.23 -42.27 12.43
N PRO A 904 -1.67 -43.08 11.51
CA PRO A 904 -1.64 -42.73 10.08
C PRO A 904 -3.03 -42.81 9.43
N VAL A 905 -3.82 -43.84 9.77
CA VAL A 905 -5.14 -44.09 9.18
C VAL A 905 -6.23 -43.61 10.13
N SER A 906 -6.44 -42.30 10.15
CA SER A 906 -7.46 -41.64 10.95
C SER A 906 -8.44 -40.86 10.07
N ARG A 907 -9.73 -41.23 10.15
CA ARG A 907 -10.85 -40.53 9.50
C ARG A 907 -11.59 -39.57 10.43
N GLU A 908 -11.40 -39.74 11.74
CA GLU A 908 -12.04 -39.02 12.83
C GLU A 908 -11.26 -39.32 14.13
N ARG A 909 -11.38 -38.46 15.15
CA ARG A 909 -10.85 -38.82 16.48
C ARG A 909 -11.67 -39.97 17.07
N LYS A 910 -11.03 -41.13 17.25
CA LYS A 910 -11.60 -42.31 17.92
C LYS A 910 -12.25 -41.93 19.26
N ASN A 911 -13.33 -42.65 19.62
CA ASN A 911 -13.94 -42.54 20.94
C ASN A 911 -13.10 -43.27 22.01
N PHE A 912 -11.91 -42.72 22.32
CA PHE A 912 -10.92 -43.34 23.20
C PHE A 912 -9.98 -42.30 23.83
N VAL A 913 -9.73 -42.45 25.13
CA VAL A 913 -8.58 -41.91 25.87
C VAL A 913 -8.08 -42.99 26.86
N PRO A 914 -6.84 -42.89 27.36
CA PRO A 914 -6.36 -43.66 28.50
C PRO A 914 -7.23 -43.58 29.77
N GLU A 915 -7.07 -44.55 30.67
CA GLU A 915 -7.78 -44.58 31.96
C GLU A 915 -7.38 -43.39 32.86
N ASP A 916 -6.07 -43.09 32.96
CA ASP A 916 -5.56 -41.91 33.66
C ASP A 916 -5.99 -40.58 33.01
N ALA A 917 -6.27 -40.61 31.70
CA ALA A 917 -6.81 -39.45 30.99
C ALA A 917 -8.29 -39.23 31.30
N GLU A 918 -9.11 -40.29 31.37
CA GLU A 918 -10.51 -40.16 31.78
C GLU A 918 -10.63 -39.78 33.26
N GLU A 919 -9.80 -40.35 34.14
CA GLU A 919 -9.75 -39.97 35.56
C GLU A 919 -9.47 -38.46 35.70
N ARG A 920 -8.45 -37.92 35.01
CA ARG A 920 -8.14 -36.48 35.02
C ARG A 920 -9.26 -35.62 34.45
N LEU A 921 -9.93 -36.07 33.39
CA LEU A 921 -11.10 -35.40 32.82
C LEU A 921 -12.25 -35.32 33.82
N ARG A 922 -12.51 -36.40 34.58
CA ARG A 922 -13.53 -36.46 35.63
C ARG A 922 -13.14 -35.70 36.89
N ALA A 923 -11.87 -35.70 37.27
CA ALA A 923 -11.35 -35.01 38.44
C ALA A 923 -11.59 -33.50 38.35
N GLY A 924 -11.22 -32.86 37.22
CA GLY A 924 -11.50 -31.44 37.00
C GLY A 924 -12.99 -31.14 36.79
N LEU A 925 -13.78 -32.08 36.25
CA LEU A 925 -15.24 -31.93 36.23
C LEU A 925 -15.80 -31.95 37.66
N ARG A 926 -15.24 -32.75 38.58
CA ARG A 926 -15.61 -32.76 40.01
C ARG A 926 -15.12 -31.53 40.77
N GLU A 927 -13.99 -30.96 40.36
CA GLU A 927 -13.45 -29.69 40.87
C GLU A 927 -14.39 -28.50 40.57
N MET A 928 -15.06 -28.53 39.41
CA MET A 928 -15.92 -27.45 38.91
C MET A 928 -17.43 -27.66 39.17
N LEU A 929 -17.95 -28.85 38.81
CA LEU A 929 -19.36 -29.25 38.83
C LEU A 929 -19.50 -30.71 39.33
N PRO A 930 -19.35 -30.97 40.63
CA PRO A 930 -19.43 -32.33 41.20
C PRO A 930 -20.70 -33.08 40.86
N GLU A 931 -21.84 -32.42 40.65
CA GLU A 931 -23.10 -33.09 40.26
C GLU A 931 -23.06 -33.73 38.87
N LEU A 932 -22.08 -33.42 38.03
CA LEU A 932 -21.90 -33.98 36.68
C LEU A 932 -20.74 -35.01 36.59
N ALA A 933 -19.84 -35.05 37.57
CA ALA A 933 -18.54 -35.74 37.46
C ALA A 933 -18.63 -37.25 37.20
N ASP A 934 -19.63 -37.90 37.81
CA ASP A 934 -19.80 -39.36 37.77
C ASP A 934 -20.80 -39.81 36.69
N ARG A 935 -21.34 -38.89 35.88
CA ARG A 935 -22.17 -39.24 34.72
C ARG A 935 -21.37 -39.96 33.64
N ALA A 936 -22.04 -40.82 32.87
CA ALA A 936 -21.47 -41.39 31.65
C ALA A 936 -21.15 -40.27 30.64
N LEU A 937 -19.94 -40.31 30.07
CA LEU A 937 -19.52 -39.39 29.01
C LEU A 937 -20.11 -39.87 27.68
N ASP A 938 -20.59 -38.95 26.85
CA ASP A 938 -21.13 -39.24 25.51
C ASP A 938 -19.96 -39.63 24.58
N ARG A 939 -18.83 -38.92 24.70
CA ARG A 939 -17.60 -39.17 23.95
C ARG A 939 -16.36 -38.76 24.74
N VAL A 940 -15.27 -39.48 24.53
CA VAL A 940 -13.90 -39.08 24.89
C VAL A 940 -13.02 -39.13 23.64
N ALA A 941 -11.97 -38.31 23.55
CA ALA A 941 -11.07 -38.30 22.40
C ALA A 941 -9.67 -37.81 22.74
N LEU A 942 -8.65 -38.42 22.11
CA LEU A 942 -7.32 -37.84 22.00
C LEU A 942 -7.25 -36.85 20.83
N CYS A 943 -6.81 -35.62 21.09
CA CYS A 943 -6.60 -34.56 20.10
C CYS A 943 -5.10 -34.28 19.96
N TRP A 944 -4.57 -34.38 18.73
CA TRP A 944 -3.15 -34.25 18.44
C TRP A 944 -2.75 -32.84 17.99
N TYR A 945 -1.67 -32.31 18.56
CA TYR A 945 -1.00 -31.10 18.08
C TYR A 945 0.52 -31.18 18.23
N THR A 946 1.22 -30.16 17.75
CA THR A 946 2.69 -30.08 17.73
C THR A 946 3.17 -29.10 18.80
N ASP A 947 3.88 -29.61 19.80
CA ASP A 947 4.59 -28.81 20.80
C ASP A 947 6.01 -28.45 20.32
N THR A 948 6.54 -27.31 20.76
CA THR A 948 7.95 -26.90 20.62
C THR A 948 8.62 -26.81 22.01
N PRO A 949 9.97 -26.82 22.10
CA PRO A 949 10.72 -26.65 23.35
C PRO A 949 10.31 -25.45 24.21
N THR A 950 10.04 -24.31 23.58
CA THR A 950 9.69 -23.04 24.24
C THR A 950 8.19 -22.74 24.27
N GLY A 951 7.38 -23.51 23.55
CA GLY A 951 5.97 -23.20 23.27
C GLY A 951 5.75 -22.23 22.10
N ASP A 952 6.81 -21.78 21.43
CA ASP A 952 6.71 -20.89 20.26
C ASP A 952 6.22 -21.57 18.98
N PHE A 953 5.67 -20.77 18.06
CA PHE A 953 5.37 -21.21 16.69
C PHE A 953 6.66 -21.47 15.89
N ILE A 954 6.55 -22.22 14.79
CA ILE A 954 7.58 -22.30 13.74
C ILE A 954 6.99 -21.72 12.46
N MET A 955 7.69 -20.75 11.87
CA MET A 955 7.37 -20.04 10.63
C MET A 955 8.67 -19.75 9.88
N ASP A 956 9.30 -20.79 9.32
CA ASP A 956 10.61 -20.68 8.68
C ASP A 956 10.83 -21.80 7.64
N TYR A 957 11.87 -21.66 6.80
CA TYR A 957 12.25 -22.66 5.82
C TYR A 957 12.95 -23.86 6.46
N HIS A 958 12.72 -25.06 5.93
CA HIS A 958 13.34 -26.28 6.42
C HIS A 958 14.84 -26.35 6.06
N PRO A 959 15.75 -26.73 6.99
CA PRO A 959 17.19 -26.71 6.75
C PRO A 959 17.64 -27.53 5.53
N ASP A 960 17.13 -28.75 5.36
CA ASP A 960 17.48 -29.62 4.22
C ASP A 960 16.69 -29.32 2.92
N TYR A 961 15.62 -28.53 2.97
CA TYR A 961 14.67 -28.38 1.86
C TYR A 961 14.42 -26.91 1.52
N LYS A 962 15.14 -26.40 0.52
CA LYS A 962 15.27 -24.96 0.22
C LYS A 962 13.94 -24.25 -0.06
N ASN A 963 13.01 -24.92 -0.74
CA ASN A 963 11.70 -24.40 -1.12
C ASN A 963 10.55 -25.01 -0.30
N LEU A 964 10.85 -25.54 0.89
CA LEU A 964 9.86 -26.04 1.84
C LEU A 964 9.77 -25.12 3.06
N PHE A 965 8.67 -24.38 3.17
CA PHE A 965 8.34 -23.58 4.34
C PHE A 965 7.59 -24.41 5.38
N ILE A 966 7.89 -24.22 6.67
CA ILE A 966 7.26 -24.91 7.79
C ILE A 966 6.33 -23.94 8.54
N GLY A 967 5.03 -24.26 8.57
CA GLY A 967 4.01 -23.52 9.33
C GLY A 967 3.45 -24.38 10.46
N GLY A 968 3.95 -24.22 11.68
CA GLY A 968 3.63 -25.14 12.77
C GLY A 968 4.02 -24.66 14.16
N GLY A 969 4.41 -25.60 15.02
CA GLY A 969 4.75 -25.32 16.43
C GLY A 969 3.59 -24.80 17.28
N GLY A 970 2.34 -25.00 16.86
CA GLY A 970 1.17 -24.34 17.44
C GLY A 970 0.84 -24.62 18.92
N SER A 971 1.59 -25.52 19.57
CA SER A 971 1.73 -25.75 21.02
C SER A 971 0.43 -25.73 21.85
N GLY A 972 -0.66 -26.18 21.24
CA GLY A 972 -2.02 -26.17 21.80
C GLY A 972 -2.74 -24.82 21.88
N HIS A 973 -2.11 -23.71 21.49
CA HIS A 973 -2.67 -22.35 21.64
C HIS A 973 -2.94 -21.59 20.33
N ALA A 974 -2.44 -22.06 19.19
CA ALA A 974 -2.48 -21.33 17.91
C ALA A 974 -3.88 -20.94 17.39
N PHE A 975 -4.95 -21.69 17.71
CA PHE A 975 -6.27 -21.47 17.08
C PHE A 975 -6.82 -20.05 17.25
N LYS A 976 -6.61 -19.42 18.41
CA LYS A 976 -7.11 -18.08 18.67
C LYS A 976 -6.57 -17.00 17.71
N PHE A 977 -5.42 -17.27 17.07
CA PHE A 977 -4.76 -16.35 16.17
C PHE A 977 -5.30 -16.41 14.72
N LEU A 978 -6.29 -17.25 14.42
CA LEU A 978 -6.91 -17.40 13.08
C LEU A 978 -7.11 -16.06 12.31
N PRO A 979 -7.60 -14.97 12.91
CA PRO A 979 -7.83 -13.70 12.17
C PRO A 979 -6.57 -12.90 11.81
N VAL A 980 -5.37 -13.34 12.25
CA VAL A 980 -4.07 -12.66 11.98
C VAL A 980 -2.99 -13.62 11.46
N LEU A 981 -3.13 -14.93 11.69
CA LEU A 981 -2.09 -15.94 11.45
C LEU A 981 -1.62 -16.01 9.99
N GLY A 982 -2.53 -15.81 9.03
CA GLY A 982 -2.20 -15.80 7.60
C GLY A 982 -1.17 -14.73 7.27
N LYS A 983 -1.35 -13.50 7.78
CA LYS A 983 -0.41 -12.40 7.59
C LYS A 983 0.94 -12.70 8.24
N CYS A 984 0.96 -13.30 9.44
CA CYS A 984 2.23 -13.74 10.06
C CYS A 984 2.98 -14.73 9.15
N MET A 985 2.26 -15.71 8.60
CA MET A 985 2.81 -16.72 7.69
C MET A 985 3.36 -16.13 6.38
N THR A 986 2.63 -15.26 5.67
CA THR A 986 3.14 -14.67 4.42
C THR A 986 4.30 -13.70 4.65
N THR A 987 4.25 -12.92 5.73
CA THR A 987 5.36 -12.06 6.18
C THR A 987 6.61 -12.89 6.51
N ALA A 988 6.45 -14.10 7.05
CA ALA A 988 7.55 -15.01 7.34
C ALA A 988 8.13 -15.68 6.07
N ILE A 989 7.26 -16.17 5.18
CA ILE A 989 7.64 -16.72 3.85
C ILE A 989 8.46 -15.69 3.06
N LYS A 990 8.01 -14.43 3.06
CA LYS A 990 8.67 -13.29 2.40
C LYS A 990 9.85 -12.70 3.19
N LYS A 991 10.22 -13.31 4.34
CA LYS A 991 11.34 -12.93 5.22
C LYS A 991 11.31 -11.45 5.68
N THR A 992 10.11 -10.89 5.82
CA THR A 992 9.85 -9.51 6.25
C THR A 992 9.34 -9.41 7.70
N LEU A 993 9.39 -10.50 8.47
CA LEU A 993 9.04 -10.47 9.90
C LEU A 993 9.97 -9.51 10.67
N PRO A 994 9.45 -8.77 11.67
CA PRO A 994 10.28 -8.10 12.66
C PRO A 994 11.32 -9.07 13.25
N SER A 995 12.57 -8.64 13.37
CA SER A 995 13.70 -9.52 13.70
C SER A 995 13.53 -10.33 14.99
N HIS A 996 12.83 -9.79 15.98
CA HIS A 996 12.50 -10.51 17.23
C HIS A 996 11.47 -11.64 17.03
N LEU A 997 10.55 -11.53 16.08
CA LEU A 997 9.62 -12.60 15.71
C LEU A 997 10.30 -13.62 14.80
N ALA A 998 11.15 -13.18 13.86
CA ALA A 998 11.93 -14.07 13.01
C ALA A 998 12.85 -14.97 13.85
N GLU A 999 13.58 -14.41 14.83
CA GLU A 999 14.44 -15.18 15.74
C GLU A 999 13.66 -16.07 16.72
N LYS A 1000 12.42 -15.69 17.07
CA LYS A 1000 11.51 -16.46 17.96
C LYS A 1000 10.79 -17.62 17.25
N TRP A 1001 10.50 -17.49 15.96
CA TRP A 1001 9.74 -18.48 15.17
C TRP A 1001 10.58 -19.26 14.15
N LYS A 1002 11.91 -19.16 14.20
CA LYS A 1002 12.83 -19.87 13.29
C LYS A 1002 12.80 -21.39 13.48
N PHE A 1003 13.37 -22.11 12.51
CA PHE A 1003 13.58 -23.54 12.64
C PHE A 1003 14.85 -23.86 13.47
N HIS A 1004 14.67 -24.22 14.74
CA HIS A 1004 15.77 -24.49 15.68
C HIS A 1004 16.34 -25.92 15.59
N THR A 1005 17.48 -26.13 14.92
CA THR A 1005 18.15 -27.43 14.83
C THR A 1005 19.01 -27.80 16.04
N GLU A 1006 19.33 -26.84 16.92
CA GLU A 1006 20.22 -27.03 18.10
C GLU A 1006 19.63 -27.91 19.23
N TYR A 1007 18.44 -28.48 19.00
CA TYR A 1007 17.78 -29.42 19.90
C TYR A 1007 18.07 -30.89 19.55
N GLU A 1008 18.61 -31.20 18.36
CA GLU A 1008 18.68 -32.56 17.80
C GLU A 1008 19.32 -33.59 18.76
N HIS A 1009 20.39 -33.19 19.44
CA HIS A 1009 21.15 -34.07 20.34
C HIS A 1009 20.80 -33.87 21.83
N ARG A 1010 19.80 -33.04 22.16
CA ARG A 1010 19.35 -32.81 23.54
C ARG A 1010 18.36 -33.90 23.96
N LYS A 1011 18.73 -34.72 24.95
CA LYS A 1011 17.85 -35.76 25.50
C LYS A 1011 16.58 -35.22 26.16
N ASP A 1012 16.65 -34.00 26.69
CA ASP A 1012 15.49 -33.25 27.16
C ASP A 1012 15.56 -31.83 26.57
N ALA A 1013 14.56 -31.52 25.75
CA ALA A 1013 14.35 -30.20 25.15
C ALA A 1013 12.98 -29.62 25.52
N PHE A 1014 12.01 -30.46 25.91
CA PHE A 1014 10.61 -30.08 26.06
C PHE A 1014 10.24 -29.84 27.53
N ILE A 1015 11.03 -28.97 28.16
CA ILE A 1015 10.91 -28.54 29.57
C ILE A 1015 9.75 -27.56 29.83
N GLY A 1016 9.14 -27.03 28.76
CA GLY A 1016 7.93 -26.21 28.79
C GLY A 1016 8.11 -24.75 29.23
N ASP A 1017 7.09 -23.93 28.94
CA ASP A 1017 7.00 -22.50 29.28
C ASP A 1017 6.39 -22.24 30.68
N GLY A 1018 5.93 -23.29 31.35
CA GLY A 1018 5.15 -23.23 32.58
C GLY A 1018 3.63 -23.12 32.40
N SER A 1019 3.10 -23.23 31.16
CA SER A 1019 1.65 -23.33 30.91
C SER A 1019 1.07 -24.74 31.08
N ARG A 1020 1.92 -25.77 31.18
CA ARG A 1020 1.52 -27.19 31.25
C ARG A 1020 1.48 -27.71 32.68
N GLY A 1021 0.29 -28.10 33.11
CA GLY A 1021 0.03 -28.73 34.40
C GLY A 1021 -0.15 -30.25 34.34
N GLY A 1022 -0.32 -30.85 35.52
CA GLY A 1022 -0.54 -32.28 35.72
C GLY A 1022 0.73 -33.15 35.63
N PRO A 1023 0.58 -34.49 35.64
CA PRO A 1023 1.70 -35.43 35.58
C PRO A 1023 2.49 -35.36 34.28
N GLU A 1024 3.72 -35.85 34.33
CA GLU A 1024 4.70 -35.91 33.23
C GLU A 1024 4.16 -36.57 31.94
N ARG A 1025 4.85 -36.31 30.82
CA ARG A 1025 4.49 -36.82 29.49
C ARG A 1025 4.58 -38.34 29.45
N ARG A 1026 3.51 -39.02 29.03
CA ARG A 1026 3.45 -40.50 29.01
C ARG A 1026 3.37 -41.07 27.60
N GLU A 1027 4.21 -42.05 27.31
CA GLU A 1027 4.07 -42.87 26.10
C GLU A 1027 2.86 -43.80 26.20
N LEU A 1028 2.05 -43.89 25.13
CA LEU A 1028 0.95 -44.85 25.07
C LEU A 1028 1.49 -46.29 25.04
N SER A 1029 0.96 -47.14 25.92
CA SER A 1029 1.30 -48.56 25.95
C SER A 1029 0.81 -49.28 24.68
N ALA A 1030 1.37 -50.46 24.39
CA ALA A 1030 1.02 -51.23 23.20
C ALA A 1030 -0.49 -51.52 23.07
N ALA A 1031 -1.19 -51.76 24.18
CA ALA A 1031 -2.64 -51.98 24.19
C ALA A 1031 -3.43 -50.69 23.88
N GLU A 1032 -2.98 -49.54 24.40
CA GLU A 1032 -3.60 -48.24 24.11
C GLU A 1032 -3.36 -47.81 22.65
N LYS A 1033 -2.15 -48.04 22.12
CA LYS A 1033 -1.85 -47.86 20.70
C LYS A 1033 -2.73 -48.75 19.82
N ALA A 1034 -2.90 -50.02 20.15
CA ALA A 1034 -3.77 -50.92 19.40
C ALA A 1034 -5.24 -50.46 19.39
N ARG A 1035 -5.76 -49.96 20.52
CA ARG A 1035 -7.11 -49.37 20.62
C ARG A 1035 -7.26 -48.08 19.80
N LEU A 1036 -6.20 -47.27 19.74
CA LEU A 1036 -6.19 -45.99 19.01
C LEU A 1036 -6.05 -46.18 17.48
N ASP A 1037 -5.15 -47.06 17.05
CA ASP A 1037 -4.93 -47.40 15.64
C ASP A 1037 -6.12 -48.19 15.06
N GLY A 1038 -6.58 -49.22 15.79
CA GLY A 1038 -7.63 -50.14 15.38
C GLY A 1038 -7.15 -51.32 14.52
N GLU A 1039 -8.01 -52.33 14.36
CA GLU A 1039 -7.65 -53.65 13.83
C GLU A 1039 -7.40 -53.68 12.29
N GLN A 1040 -7.80 -52.65 11.55
CA GLN A 1040 -7.77 -52.64 10.08
C GLN A 1040 -6.42 -52.17 9.48
N ARG A 1041 -5.31 -52.83 9.83
CA ARG A 1041 -4.01 -52.67 9.12
C ARG A 1041 -3.91 -53.46 7.79
N SER A 1042 -4.96 -54.17 7.38
CA SER A 1042 -4.86 -55.28 6.41
C SER A 1042 -5.40 -55.02 4.98
N LYS A 1043 -5.92 -53.83 4.65
CA LYS A 1043 -6.51 -53.52 3.32
C LYS A 1043 -6.42 -52.03 2.89
N LEU A 1044 -5.23 -51.45 2.75
CA LEU A 1044 -5.01 -50.10 2.18
C LEU A 1044 -3.78 -50.05 1.28
#